data_AF-A0A849FNJ4-F1
#
_entry.id   AF-A0A849FNJ4-F1
#
_cell.length_a   1.000
_cell.length_b   1.000
_cell.length_c   1.000
_cell.angle_alpha   90.00
_cell.angle_beta   90.00
_cell.angle_gamma   90.00
#
_symmetry.space_group_name_H-M   'P 1'
#
loop_
_entity.id
_entity.type
_entity.pdbx_description
1 polymer ?
#
loop_
_entity_poly.entity_id
_entity_poly.type
_entity_poly.pdbx_seq_one_letter_code
_entity_poly.pdbx_strand_id
1 'polypeptide(L)'
;VLDGIQNIIPYGVSSDLQNRQSNLVDAYKKNELQAKDGIGIFALSAIIVDKAEPSEALKATVAWSTGVKNAKYLVSSLQLDAFRRGEEIKQEVDIKAEKGAYFLCADMVLKANSDKTWMIIADVNQSMVNISEISELINKKTDLIPKILEDIALGSKRLLELNGASDALQLTADKLRNTRHFSNTLFNIMRGGIFDDGYKIEKWDFVKYLEKANKKVFKKKQGLLKGLPEVFTHGHLKSLAKKDEDKNFKRLAIEYMPLKFSRRHGDPSRPWNQFSINTTNELDGSKILDYEGNWRDIFQNWEALAHSYPEFIESMIHKFLNATTFDGYNPYRVTKDGFDWEIIEPDDPWSYIGYWGDHQIIYLLKFLEFIEHHYPNDLATYFKQDIFVYANVPYKIKSYADILTNPKDTIEFDQESDEKIAQKRNELGADGALLRDENYFIYKVNLVEKLLATVLAKVSNFIPEGGIWMNTQRPEWNDANNALVGNGVSMVTLYYLRRFLNFLEGVIKNVPDDDNVVSKELAGFFNKVLSTLNENEQILSGKVSDKERKTVLDGLGNAGSAYRTGIYEHGFSSDKDTISKTDLLRFLEISKKYLDHSIDANKRDDNLFHAYNIMTVENDSEVSISYLPEMLEGQVAVLSSGYISGEASLELLDALKSSALFRPDQYSYILYPDKELPRFDLKNNIPSKKVEASALLQQLLKDGNKQIVEKDVQGNYHFNGTFNNAKSLEEALSQLPEEQYGNLVKKDRD
;
A
#
# COMPACT_ATOMS: atom_id res chain seq x y z
N VAL A 1 -38.17 -1.42 33.09
CA VAL A 1 -37.31 -1.35 31.88
C VAL A 1 -36.14 -2.30 32.07
N LEU A 2 -35.69 -3.00 31.01
CA LEU A 2 -34.43 -3.72 30.96
C LEU A 2 -33.65 -3.16 29.76
N ASP A 3 -32.50 -2.55 30.01
CA ASP A 3 -31.70 -1.84 29.00
C ASP A 3 -30.22 -2.15 29.19
N GLY A 4 -29.45 -2.25 28.11
CA GLY A 4 -28.06 -2.71 28.22
C GLY A 4 -27.35 -3.06 26.92
N ILE A 5 -26.12 -3.54 27.07
CA ILE A 5 -25.25 -4.05 26.01
C ILE A 5 -24.92 -5.52 26.26
N GLN A 6 -24.75 -6.32 25.21
CA GLN A 6 -24.51 -7.77 25.32
C GLN A 6 -23.43 -8.27 24.37
N ASN A 7 -22.95 -9.50 24.63
CA ASN A 7 -21.79 -10.11 23.96
C ASN A 7 -20.52 -9.27 24.11
N ILE A 8 -20.32 -8.71 25.31
CA ILE A 8 -19.12 -7.96 25.68
C ILE A 8 -17.94 -8.91 25.69
N ILE A 9 -16.88 -8.54 24.96
CA ILE A 9 -15.67 -9.35 24.86
C ILE A 9 -14.79 -9.07 26.08
N PRO A 10 -14.34 -10.10 26.81
CA PRO A 10 -13.39 -9.91 27.90
C PRO A 10 -12.01 -9.53 27.36
N TYR A 11 -11.22 -8.86 28.18
CA TYR A 11 -9.83 -8.56 27.83
C TYR A 11 -9.02 -9.85 27.56
N GLY A 12 -8.06 -9.77 26.63
CA GLY A 12 -7.07 -10.81 26.39
C GLY A 12 -7.46 -11.86 25.33
N VAL A 13 -8.62 -11.74 24.70
CA VAL A 13 -9.02 -12.58 23.57
C VAL A 13 -8.52 -11.95 22.27
N SER A 14 -7.67 -12.67 21.51
CA SER A 14 -7.25 -12.21 20.19
C SER A 14 -8.37 -12.30 19.15
N SER A 15 -8.31 -11.48 18.10
CA SER A 15 -9.27 -11.52 16.99
C SER A 15 -9.34 -12.90 16.35
N ASP A 16 -8.19 -13.54 16.17
CA ASP A 16 -8.09 -14.83 15.48
C ASP A 16 -8.72 -15.94 16.31
N LEU A 17 -8.47 -15.94 17.63
CA LEU A 17 -9.07 -16.90 18.54
C LEU A 17 -10.58 -16.72 18.61
N GLN A 18 -11.06 -15.48 18.69
CA GLN A 18 -12.49 -15.19 18.70
C GLN A 18 -13.17 -15.61 17.40
N ASN A 19 -12.55 -15.38 16.25
CA ASN A 19 -13.11 -15.73 14.95
C ASN A 19 -13.11 -17.24 14.69
N ARG A 20 -12.07 -17.96 15.13
CA ARG A 20 -11.92 -19.40 14.85
C ARG A 20 -12.56 -20.30 15.91
N GLN A 21 -12.53 -19.89 17.19
CA GLN A 21 -12.82 -20.78 18.33
C GLN A 21 -13.60 -20.05 19.44
N SER A 22 -14.59 -19.23 19.09
CA SER A 22 -15.39 -18.47 20.08
C SER A 22 -16.05 -19.32 21.17
N ASN A 23 -16.42 -20.57 20.88
CA ASN A 23 -16.97 -21.52 21.85
C ASN A 23 -15.94 -21.95 22.91
N LEU A 24 -14.66 -22.09 22.54
CA LEU A 24 -13.57 -22.33 23.48
C LEU A 24 -13.40 -21.10 24.39
N VAL A 25 -13.43 -19.90 23.81
CA VAL A 25 -13.34 -18.65 24.58
C VAL A 25 -14.47 -18.55 25.60
N ASP A 26 -15.71 -18.92 25.23
CA ASP A 26 -16.86 -18.90 26.14
C ASP A 26 -16.56 -19.64 27.44
N ALA A 27 -15.92 -20.80 27.41
CA ALA A 27 -15.59 -21.60 28.60
C ALA A 27 -14.67 -20.89 29.61
N TYR A 28 -13.89 -19.89 29.17
CA TYR A 28 -13.00 -19.10 30.03
C TYR A 28 -13.63 -17.80 30.52
N LYS A 29 -14.81 -17.42 30.02
CA LYS A 29 -15.46 -16.15 30.40
C LYS A 29 -15.90 -16.18 31.85
N LYS A 30 -15.59 -15.08 32.57
CA LYS A 30 -16.06 -14.79 33.92
C LYS A 30 -16.60 -13.36 33.95
N ASN A 31 -17.90 -13.24 34.19
CA ASN A 31 -18.62 -11.98 34.20
C ASN A 31 -19.10 -11.70 35.62
N GLU A 32 -18.60 -10.62 36.23
CA GLU A 32 -18.80 -10.32 37.65
C GLU A 32 -19.47 -8.95 37.83
N LEU A 33 -20.27 -8.79 38.89
CA LEU A 33 -20.85 -7.52 39.30
C LEU A 33 -20.26 -7.08 40.65
N GLN A 34 -19.62 -5.93 40.67
CA GLN A 34 -19.34 -5.20 41.91
C GLN A 34 -20.63 -4.53 42.41
N ALA A 35 -21.48 -5.31 43.07
CA ALA A 35 -22.88 -4.95 43.39
C ALA A 35 -23.05 -3.62 44.14
N LYS A 36 -22.07 -3.22 44.97
CA LYS A 36 -22.11 -1.94 45.70
C LYS A 36 -22.13 -0.73 44.76
N ASP A 37 -21.38 -0.83 43.65
CA ASP A 37 -21.09 0.28 42.75
C ASP A 37 -21.78 0.10 41.39
N GLY A 38 -22.36 -1.08 41.13
CA GLY A 38 -23.02 -1.40 39.87
C GLY A 38 -22.05 -1.55 38.69
N ILE A 39 -20.79 -1.91 38.94
CA ILE A 39 -19.77 -2.11 37.89
C ILE A 39 -19.78 -3.58 37.46
N GLY A 40 -20.02 -3.83 36.18
CA GLY A 40 -19.81 -5.12 35.52
C GLY A 40 -18.35 -5.27 35.07
N ILE A 41 -17.74 -6.41 35.38
CA ILE A 41 -16.36 -6.77 35.06
C ILE A 41 -16.38 -8.01 34.19
N PHE A 42 -15.84 -7.91 32.97
CA PHE A 42 -15.83 -8.96 31.95
C PHE A 42 -14.39 -9.39 31.71
N ALA A 43 -14.03 -10.54 32.26
CA ALA A 43 -12.67 -11.06 32.26
C ALA A 43 -12.62 -12.52 31.78
N LEU A 44 -11.40 -12.99 31.57
CA LEU A 44 -11.13 -14.42 31.44
C LEU A 44 -10.71 -14.96 32.81
N SER A 45 -10.99 -16.25 33.08
CA SER A 45 -10.43 -16.94 34.24
C SER A 45 -8.91 -17.12 34.14
N ALA A 46 -8.39 -17.20 32.92
CA ALA A 46 -6.97 -17.23 32.57
C ALA A 46 -6.82 -16.79 31.10
N ILE A 47 -5.67 -16.22 30.73
CA ILE A 47 -5.35 -15.95 29.32
C ILE A 47 -5.20 -17.30 28.60
N ILE A 48 -5.82 -17.42 27.42
CA ILE A 48 -5.86 -18.66 26.66
C ILE A 48 -4.53 -18.79 25.90
N VAL A 49 -3.71 -19.75 26.32
CA VAL A 49 -2.42 -20.09 25.70
C VAL A 49 -2.26 -21.60 25.60
N ASP A 50 -1.56 -22.07 24.56
CA ASP A 50 -1.25 -23.50 24.39
C ASP A 50 -0.06 -23.95 25.25
N LYS A 51 0.77 -22.99 25.68
CA LYS A 51 1.92 -23.26 26.54
C LYS A 51 1.45 -23.71 27.92
N ALA A 52 1.95 -24.85 28.39
CA ALA A 52 1.63 -25.43 29.70
C ALA A 52 2.28 -24.65 30.86
N GLU A 53 1.85 -23.41 31.06
CA GLU A 53 2.27 -22.54 32.15
C GLU A 53 1.10 -21.70 32.68
N PRO A 54 1.18 -21.17 33.92
CA PRO A 54 0.20 -20.22 34.41
C PRO A 54 0.13 -18.97 33.51
N SER A 55 -1.08 -18.56 33.16
CA SER A 55 -1.32 -17.38 32.32
C SER A 55 -2.45 -16.54 32.92
N GLU A 56 -2.09 -15.68 33.87
CA GLU A 56 -3.05 -14.89 34.65
C GLU A 56 -3.71 -13.80 33.80
N ALA A 57 -5.04 -13.66 33.93
CA ALA A 57 -5.80 -12.58 33.31
C ALA A 57 -6.03 -11.43 34.31
N LEU A 58 -5.16 -10.42 34.27
CA LEU A 58 -5.12 -9.33 35.26
C LEU A 58 -5.75 -8.01 34.79
N LYS A 59 -6.47 -8.04 33.67
CA LYS A 59 -7.23 -6.92 33.12
C LYS A 59 -8.60 -7.39 32.66
N ALA A 60 -9.53 -6.46 32.52
CA ALA A 60 -10.91 -6.72 32.13
C ALA A 60 -11.44 -5.65 31.16
N THR A 61 -12.53 -6.01 30.48
CA THR A 61 -13.47 -5.02 29.92
C THR A 61 -14.48 -4.69 31.02
N VAL A 62 -14.93 -3.44 31.13
CA VAL A 62 -15.85 -3.02 32.19
C VAL A 62 -17.06 -2.31 31.61
N ALA A 63 -18.18 -2.38 32.31
CA ALA A 63 -19.35 -1.54 32.04
C ALA A 63 -20.00 -1.06 33.34
N TRP A 64 -20.48 0.18 33.37
CA TRP A 64 -21.18 0.76 34.52
C TRP A 64 -22.23 1.77 34.05
N SER A 65 -23.09 2.24 34.95
CA SER A 65 -24.19 3.14 34.59
C SER A 65 -24.43 4.25 35.59
N THR A 66 -25.06 5.33 35.12
CA THR A 66 -25.53 6.47 35.94
C THR A 66 -26.89 6.98 35.46
N GLY A 67 -27.67 7.64 36.33
CA GLY A 67 -29.00 8.19 36.02
C GLY A 67 -30.19 7.33 36.44
N VAL A 68 -29.96 6.04 36.74
CA VAL A 68 -30.97 5.12 37.30
C VAL A 68 -30.63 4.80 38.75
N LYS A 69 -31.63 4.91 39.65
CA LYS A 69 -31.48 4.57 41.07
C LYS A 69 -32.01 3.16 41.33
N ASN A 70 -31.33 2.40 42.19
CA ASN A 70 -31.76 1.08 42.66
C ASN A 70 -32.05 0.07 41.53
N ALA A 71 -31.23 0.07 40.48
CA ALA A 71 -31.36 -0.92 39.41
C ALA A 71 -30.90 -2.31 39.90
N LYS A 72 -31.58 -3.37 39.44
CA LYS A 72 -31.04 -4.73 39.41
C LYS A 72 -30.10 -4.83 38.19
N TYR A 73 -29.05 -5.64 38.27
CA TYR A 73 -28.11 -5.82 37.17
C TYR A 73 -28.07 -7.26 36.67
N LEU A 74 -27.95 -7.45 35.35
CA LEU A 74 -27.58 -8.73 34.74
C LEU A 74 -26.18 -8.59 34.15
N VAL A 75 -25.34 -9.61 34.34
CA VAL A 75 -23.99 -9.69 33.76
C VAL A 75 -23.91 -10.68 32.58
N SER A 76 -25.07 -11.20 32.16
CA SER A 76 -25.27 -12.12 31.03
C SER A 76 -26.61 -11.87 30.33
N SER A 77 -26.85 -12.58 29.22
CA SER A 77 -28.13 -12.54 28.51
C SER A 77 -29.09 -13.68 28.90
N LEU A 78 -28.78 -14.48 29.93
CA LEU A 78 -29.53 -15.69 30.30
C LEU A 78 -31.01 -15.41 30.63
N GLN A 79 -31.29 -14.30 31.30
CA GLN A 79 -32.63 -13.93 31.75
C GLN A 79 -33.39 -13.00 30.78
N LEU A 80 -32.82 -12.72 29.61
CA LEU A 80 -33.42 -11.78 28.66
C LEU A 80 -34.76 -12.31 28.09
N ASP A 81 -34.84 -13.61 27.83
CA ASP A 81 -36.08 -14.26 27.37
C ASP A 81 -37.17 -14.26 28.45
N ALA A 82 -36.78 -14.45 29.71
CA ALA A 82 -37.69 -14.39 30.86
C ALA A 82 -38.31 -12.99 30.98
N PHE A 83 -37.49 -11.95 30.93
CA PHE A 83 -37.98 -10.57 30.91
C PHE A 83 -38.91 -10.29 29.73
N ARG A 84 -38.59 -10.79 28.52
CA ARG A 84 -39.44 -10.65 27.32
C ARG A 84 -40.82 -11.32 27.48
N ARG A 85 -40.92 -12.36 28.31
CA ARG A 85 -42.20 -13.00 28.67
C ARG A 85 -42.94 -12.32 29.82
N GLY A 86 -42.38 -11.24 30.39
CA GLY A 86 -42.93 -10.55 31.56
C GLY A 86 -42.64 -11.27 32.88
N GLU A 87 -41.69 -12.20 32.90
CA GLU A 87 -41.26 -12.88 34.12
C GLU A 87 -40.31 -11.99 34.93
N GLU A 88 -40.27 -12.20 36.24
CA GLU A 88 -39.36 -11.46 37.12
C GLU A 88 -37.91 -11.91 36.90
N ILE A 89 -37.00 -10.94 36.76
CA ILE A 89 -35.56 -11.20 36.72
C ILE A 89 -34.88 -11.07 38.09
N LYS A 90 -33.78 -11.80 38.24
CA LYS A 90 -32.91 -11.78 39.42
C LYS A 90 -31.58 -11.15 39.08
N GLN A 91 -31.02 -10.39 40.03
CA GLN A 91 -29.68 -9.82 39.87
C GLN A 91 -28.63 -10.92 39.75
N GLU A 92 -27.69 -10.74 38.84
CA GLU A 92 -26.55 -11.63 38.60
C GLU A 92 -25.28 -11.01 39.17
N VAL A 93 -24.44 -11.80 39.84
CA VAL A 93 -23.22 -11.32 40.50
C VAL A 93 -21.95 -12.01 39.99
N ASP A 94 -22.02 -13.29 39.68
CA ASP A 94 -20.90 -14.09 39.15
C ASP A 94 -21.49 -15.10 38.17
N ILE A 95 -21.26 -14.89 36.87
CA ILE A 95 -21.68 -15.78 35.80
C ILE A 95 -20.43 -16.26 35.05
N LYS A 96 -20.32 -17.58 34.88
CA LYS A 96 -19.16 -18.24 34.27
C LYS A 96 -19.58 -18.94 33.00
N ALA A 97 -18.63 -19.11 32.09
CA ALA A 97 -18.79 -19.86 30.86
C ALA A 97 -19.90 -19.33 29.92
N GLU A 98 -20.23 -18.03 30.03
CA GLU A 98 -21.30 -17.39 29.26
C GLU A 98 -20.82 -16.06 28.66
N LYS A 99 -21.49 -15.64 27.58
CA LYS A 99 -21.22 -14.34 26.94
C LYS A 99 -21.57 -13.21 27.91
N GLY A 100 -20.61 -12.31 28.14
CA GLY A 100 -20.80 -11.15 29.01
C GLY A 100 -21.87 -10.20 28.47
N ALA A 101 -22.68 -9.66 29.37
CA ALA A 101 -23.61 -8.58 29.09
C ALA A 101 -23.66 -7.61 30.27
N TYR A 102 -24.15 -6.40 30.08
CA TYR A 102 -24.43 -5.47 31.15
C TYR A 102 -25.83 -4.90 30.92
N PHE A 103 -26.80 -5.42 31.68
CA PHE A 103 -28.16 -4.88 31.67
C PHE A 103 -28.53 -4.29 33.01
N LEU A 104 -29.18 -3.13 32.98
CA LEU A 104 -29.84 -2.53 34.12
C LEU A 104 -31.34 -2.78 34.03
N CYS A 105 -31.95 -3.14 35.15
CA CYS A 105 -33.38 -3.34 35.28
C CYS A 105 -33.93 -2.50 36.41
N ALA A 106 -34.88 -1.62 36.08
CA ALA A 106 -35.51 -0.77 37.07
C ALA A 106 -36.99 -0.55 36.75
N ASP A 107 -37.78 -0.44 37.81
CA ASP A 107 -39.15 0.06 37.74
C ASP A 107 -39.14 1.58 37.89
N MET A 108 -39.90 2.25 37.03
CA MET A 108 -39.93 3.70 36.99
C MET A 108 -41.31 4.21 36.60
N VAL A 109 -41.76 5.27 37.27
CA VAL A 109 -42.99 5.99 36.94
C VAL A 109 -42.63 7.15 36.03
N LEU A 110 -42.99 7.06 34.75
CA LEU A 110 -42.82 8.13 33.78
C LEU A 110 -44.14 8.90 33.63
N LYS A 111 -44.14 10.18 34.02
CA LYS A 111 -45.33 11.03 33.92
C LYS A 111 -45.55 11.46 32.46
N ALA A 112 -46.79 11.82 32.12
CA ALA A 112 -47.08 12.45 30.84
C ALA A 112 -46.20 13.71 30.65
N ASN A 113 -45.68 13.91 29.44
CA ASN A 113 -44.77 15.01 29.09
C ASN A 113 -43.49 15.09 29.96
N SER A 114 -42.96 13.95 30.38
CA SER A 114 -41.65 13.88 31.06
C SER A 114 -40.72 12.88 30.37
N ASP A 115 -39.42 13.13 30.46
CA ASP A 115 -38.36 12.22 30.04
C ASP A 115 -37.60 11.64 31.23
N LYS A 116 -36.93 10.51 30.98
CA LYS A 116 -35.98 9.91 31.92
C LYS A 116 -34.73 9.52 31.14
N THR A 117 -33.58 9.98 31.61
CA THR A 117 -32.29 9.79 30.95
C THR A 117 -31.33 9.02 31.85
N TRP A 118 -30.52 8.14 31.24
CA TRP A 118 -29.42 7.42 31.86
C TRP A 118 -28.31 7.18 30.85
N MET A 119 -27.13 6.77 31.33
CA MET A 119 -25.97 6.45 30.50
C MET A 119 -25.36 5.12 30.93
N ILE A 120 -24.91 4.34 29.95
CA ILE A 120 -24.05 3.17 30.14
C ILE A 120 -22.68 3.51 29.57
N ILE A 121 -21.64 3.31 30.36
CA ILE A 121 -20.25 3.59 30.02
C ILE A 121 -19.54 2.25 29.98
N ALA A 122 -18.83 1.95 28.89
CA ALA A 122 -18.02 0.75 28.75
C ALA A 122 -16.61 1.13 28.31
N ASP A 123 -15.62 0.44 28.85
CA ASP A 123 -14.20 0.66 28.53
C ASP A 123 -13.43 -0.66 28.53
N VAL A 124 -12.34 -0.71 27.75
CA VAL A 124 -11.52 -1.91 27.51
C VAL A 124 -10.15 -1.77 28.19
N ASN A 125 -9.39 -2.86 28.29
CA ASN A 125 -8.00 -2.85 28.78
C ASN A 125 -7.83 -2.31 30.23
N GLN A 126 -8.83 -2.51 31.10
CA GLN A 126 -8.86 -1.93 32.44
C GLN A 126 -8.16 -2.83 33.47
N SER A 127 -7.29 -2.24 34.28
CA SER A 127 -6.71 -2.92 35.45
C SER A 127 -7.57 -2.75 36.70
N MET A 128 -7.25 -3.47 37.79
CA MET A 128 -7.94 -3.29 39.07
C MET A 128 -7.74 -1.87 39.66
N VAL A 129 -6.65 -1.17 39.29
CA VAL A 129 -6.44 0.23 39.68
C VAL A 129 -7.52 1.10 39.03
N ASN A 130 -7.72 0.98 37.72
CA ASN A 130 -8.75 1.71 36.98
C ASN A 130 -10.16 1.42 37.51
N ILE A 131 -10.47 0.14 37.78
CA ILE A 131 -11.77 -0.27 38.33
C ILE A 131 -12.02 0.37 39.69
N SER A 132 -10.99 0.43 40.54
CA SER A 132 -11.08 1.06 41.87
C SER A 132 -11.30 2.56 41.77
N GLU A 133 -10.65 3.24 40.83
CA GLU A 133 -10.87 4.67 40.55
C GLU A 133 -12.31 4.95 40.09
N ILE A 134 -12.85 4.12 39.19
CA ILE A 134 -14.24 4.21 38.74
C ILE A 134 -15.20 4.01 39.93
N SER A 135 -14.98 2.99 40.76
CA SER A 135 -15.75 2.73 41.98
C SER A 135 -15.74 3.93 42.92
N GLU A 136 -14.58 4.55 43.13
CA GLU A 136 -14.47 5.73 43.99
C GLU A 136 -15.23 6.93 43.40
N LEU A 137 -15.14 7.15 42.09
CA LEU A 137 -15.88 8.22 41.39
C LEU A 137 -17.40 8.05 41.54
N ILE A 138 -17.91 6.82 41.38
CA ILE A 138 -19.34 6.50 41.58
C ILE A 138 -19.73 6.74 43.05
N ASN A 139 -18.91 6.29 43.99
CA ASN A 139 -19.20 6.40 45.43
C ASN A 139 -19.14 7.83 45.98
N LYS A 140 -18.38 8.73 45.35
CA LYS A 140 -18.29 10.15 45.74
C LYS A 140 -19.59 10.94 45.51
N LYS A 141 -20.66 10.30 45.00
CA LYS A 141 -22.01 10.90 44.77
C LYS A 141 -21.96 12.23 44.01
N THR A 142 -20.93 12.43 43.20
CA THR A 142 -20.84 13.55 42.28
C THR A 142 -21.76 13.26 41.11
N ASP A 143 -22.43 14.27 40.56
CA ASP A 143 -23.12 14.08 39.29
C ASP A 143 -22.09 13.82 38.19
N LEU A 144 -22.00 12.57 37.73
CA LEU A 144 -21.03 12.13 36.73
C LEU A 144 -21.45 12.46 35.31
N ILE A 145 -22.76 12.68 35.06
CA ILE A 145 -23.28 12.94 33.72
C ILE A 145 -22.63 14.19 33.10
N PRO A 146 -22.56 15.36 33.78
CA PRO A 146 -21.88 16.53 33.23
C PRO A 146 -20.41 16.29 32.88
N LYS A 147 -19.67 15.53 33.69
CA LYS A 147 -18.25 15.24 33.45
C LYS A 147 -18.05 14.36 32.21
N ILE A 148 -18.91 13.36 32.03
CA ILE A 148 -18.87 12.49 30.85
C ILE A 148 -19.20 13.30 29.58
N LEU A 149 -20.24 14.14 29.65
CA LEU A 149 -20.63 15.00 28.52
C LEU A 149 -19.54 16.03 28.18
N GLU A 150 -18.84 16.56 29.19
CA GLU A 150 -17.68 17.44 28.99
C GLU A 150 -16.54 16.73 28.24
N ASP A 151 -16.23 15.48 28.60
CA ASP A 151 -15.20 14.69 27.90
C ASP A 151 -15.61 14.31 26.47
N ILE A 152 -16.88 13.96 26.23
CA ILE A 152 -17.42 13.74 24.88
C ILE A 152 -17.30 15.01 24.02
N ALA A 153 -17.61 16.18 24.60
CA ALA A 153 -17.45 17.47 23.92
C ALA A 153 -15.97 17.80 23.67
N LEU A 154 -15.07 17.46 24.59
CA LEU A 154 -13.63 17.58 24.43
C LEU A 154 -13.12 16.71 23.27
N GLY A 155 -13.60 15.48 23.13
CA GLY A 155 -13.30 14.60 21.99
C GLY A 155 -13.72 15.24 20.66
N SER A 156 -14.92 15.80 20.60
CA SER A 156 -15.43 16.51 19.42
C SER A 156 -14.56 17.75 19.09
N LYS A 157 -14.15 18.51 20.12
CA LYS A 157 -13.27 19.66 19.97
C LYS A 157 -11.89 19.27 19.43
N ARG A 158 -11.27 18.22 19.98
CA ARG A 158 -9.98 17.70 19.52
C ARG A 158 -10.04 17.20 18.07
N LEU A 159 -11.12 16.53 17.68
CA LEU A 159 -11.33 16.10 16.30
C LEU A 159 -11.46 17.31 15.35
N LEU A 160 -12.17 18.35 15.77
CA LEU A 160 -12.27 19.61 15.03
C LEU A 160 -10.90 20.28 14.88
N GLU A 161 -10.08 20.31 15.94
CA GLU A 161 -8.72 20.86 15.93
C GLU A 161 -7.81 20.08 14.96
N LEU A 162 -7.79 18.74 15.04
CA LEU A 162 -7.02 17.89 14.13
C LEU A 162 -7.38 18.13 12.66
N ASN A 163 -8.69 18.13 12.36
CA ASN A 163 -9.16 18.25 10.99
C ASN A 163 -9.02 19.70 10.48
N GLY A 164 -9.30 20.68 11.34
CA GLY A 164 -9.14 22.09 11.04
C GLY A 164 -7.69 22.49 10.75
N ALA A 165 -6.72 21.78 11.33
CA ALA A 165 -5.30 21.94 11.02
C ALA A 165 -4.94 21.54 9.58
N SER A 166 -5.80 20.79 8.88
CA SER A 166 -5.66 20.41 7.47
C SER A 166 -6.76 21.02 6.58
N ASP A 167 -7.23 22.23 6.91
CA ASP A 167 -8.21 23.01 6.12
C ASP A 167 -9.57 22.33 5.92
N ALA A 168 -10.03 21.53 6.88
CA ALA A 168 -11.32 20.84 6.80
C ALA A 168 -12.56 21.74 7.01
N LEU A 169 -12.39 22.93 7.59
CA LEU A 169 -13.50 23.77 8.03
C LEU A 169 -13.93 24.72 6.90
N GLN A 170 -15.02 24.37 6.21
CA GLN A 170 -15.65 25.22 5.20
C GLN A 170 -17.08 25.58 5.62
N LEU A 171 -17.48 26.81 5.32
CA LEU A 171 -18.84 27.30 5.52
C LEU A 171 -19.37 27.93 4.23
N THR A 172 -19.99 27.09 3.41
CA THR A 172 -20.76 27.52 2.23
C THR A 172 -22.26 27.36 2.47
N ALA A 173 -23.08 27.85 1.53
CA ALA A 173 -24.53 27.61 1.54
C ALA A 173 -24.90 26.12 1.39
N ASP A 174 -24.00 25.28 0.85
CA ASP A 174 -24.22 23.84 0.67
C ASP A 174 -23.61 23.05 1.85
N LYS A 175 -24.45 22.75 2.84
CA LYS A 175 -24.05 21.98 4.03
C LYS A 175 -23.55 20.57 3.67
N LEU A 176 -24.04 19.96 2.58
CA LEU A 176 -23.60 18.63 2.16
C LEU A 176 -22.15 18.68 1.68
N ARG A 177 -21.78 19.71 0.91
CA ARG A 177 -20.39 19.93 0.50
C ARG A 177 -19.47 20.22 1.68
N ASN A 178 -19.88 21.09 2.61
CA ASN A 178 -19.09 21.40 3.82
C ASN A 178 -18.81 20.11 4.61
N THR A 179 -19.85 19.29 4.82
CA THR A 179 -19.73 18.02 5.55
C THR A 179 -18.87 17.01 4.80
N ARG A 180 -19.02 16.93 3.46
CA ARG A 180 -18.22 16.03 2.64
C ARG A 180 -16.75 16.42 2.65
N HIS A 181 -16.43 17.70 2.49
CA HIS A 181 -15.06 18.22 2.59
C HIS A 181 -14.44 17.89 3.95
N PHE A 182 -15.16 18.15 5.04
CA PHE A 182 -14.72 17.78 6.38
C PHE A 182 -14.41 16.27 6.50
N SER A 183 -15.31 15.41 6.02
CA SER A 183 -15.08 13.96 6.07
C SER A 183 -13.94 13.50 5.14
N ASN A 184 -13.79 14.10 3.96
CA ASN A 184 -12.69 13.80 3.02
C ASN A 184 -11.34 14.11 3.68
N THR A 185 -11.20 15.30 4.27
CA THR A 185 -9.99 15.69 5.01
C THR A 185 -9.75 14.75 6.18
N LEU A 186 -10.79 14.41 6.95
CA LEU A 186 -10.66 13.53 8.11
C LEU A 186 -10.09 12.16 7.71
N PHE A 187 -10.67 11.53 6.68
CA PHE A 187 -10.18 10.24 6.21
C PHE A 187 -8.79 10.32 5.57
N ASN A 188 -8.43 11.46 4.97
CA ASN A 188 -7.08 11.72 4.48
C ASN A 188 -6.07 11.72 5.63
N ILE A 189 -6.31 12.49 6.70
CA ILE A 189 -5.39 12.58 7.84
C ILE A 189 -5.42 11.34 8.74
N MET A 190 -6.51 10.58 8.78
CA MET A 190 -6.55 9.28 9.46
C MET A 190 -5.66 8.25 8.77
N ARG A 191 -5.54 8.31 7.44
CA ARG A 191 -4.75 7.33 6.67
C ARG A 191 -3.30 7.77 6.46
N GLY A 192 -3.05 9.07 6.24
CA GLY A 192 -1.72 9.63 6.00
C GLY A 192 -1.06 10.30 7.21
N GLY A 193 -1.83 10.58 8.26
CA GLY A 193 -1.40 11.37 9.41
C GLY A 193 -1.62 12.87 9.25
N ILE A 194 -1.41 13.61 10.35
CA ILE A 194 -1.40 15.07 10.43
C ILE A 194 -0.18 15.52 11.24
N PHE A 195 0.40 16.66 10.89
CA PHE A 195 1.52 17.23 11.65
C PHE A 195 1.07 17.65 13.05
N ASP A 196 1.96 17.48 14.02
CA ASP A 196 1.60 17.60 15.44
C ASP A 196 1.11 19.01 15.86
N ASP A 197 1.90 20.05 15.56
CA ASP A 197 1.61 21.46 15.84
C ASP A 197 2.34 22.38 14.85
N GLY A 198 1.66 22.73 13.75
CA GLY A 198 2.25 23.59 12.71
C GLY A 198 3.58 23.02 12.19
N TYR A 199 4.63 23.84 12.22
CA TYR A 199 6.00 23.46 11.89
C TYR A 199 6.89 23.28 13.13
N LYS A 200 6.31 23.07 14.32
CA LYS A 200 7.07 22.83 15.54
C LYS A 200 7.54 21.38 15.63
N ILE A 201 8.69 21.20 16.24
CA ILE A 201 9.33 19.91 16.49
C ILE A 201 9.72 19.87 17.97
N GLU A 202 9.35 18.78 18.63
CA GLU A 202 9.76 18.50 20.01
C GLU A 202 11.07 17.71 20.01
N LYS A 203 12.04 18.20 20.79
CA LYS A 203 13.40 17.65 20.84
C LYS A 203 13.42 16.19 21.24
N TRP A 204 12.62 15.77 22.22
CA TRP A 204 12.62 14.39 22.69
C TRP A 204 12.31 13.40 21.55
N ASP A 205 11.37 13.75 20.67
CA ASP A 205 10.93 12.87 19.58
C ASP A 205 11.97 12.84 18.46
N PHE A 206 12.52 14.00 18.09
CA PHE A 206 13.59 14.08 17.09
C PHE A 206 14.85 13.35 17.53
N VAL A 207 15.22 13.46 18.81
CA VAL A 207 16.36 12.74 19.41
C VAL A 207 16.13 11.23 19.37
N LYS A 208 14.93 10.76 19.76
CA LYS A 208 14.55 9.34 19.70
C LYS A 208 14.55 8.79 18.27
N TYR A 209 14.04 9.58 17.32
CA TYR A 209 14.09 9.26 15.89
C TYR A 209 15.54 9.08 15.41
N LEU A 210 16.43 10.03 15.70
CA LEU A 210 17.83 9.94 15.28
C LEU A 210 18.56 8.73 15.90
N GLU A 211 18.28 8.44 17.17
CA GLU A 211 18.85 7.28 17.86
C GLU A 211 18.45 5.96 17.18
N LYS A 212 17.18 5.82 16.81
CA LYS A 212 16.67 4.66 16.07
C LYS A 212 17.16 4.61 14.62
N ALA A 213 17.26 5.76 13.96
CA ALA A 213 17.61 5.84 12.55
C ALA A 213 19.09 5.51 12.33
N ASN A 214 19.99 6.15 13.07
CA ASN A 214 21.42 5.91 12.95
C ASN A 214 22.17 6.20 14.26
N LYS A 215 22.50 5.12 14.99
CA LYS A 215 23.22 5.15 16.27
C LYS A 215 24.57 5.88 16.18
N LYS A 216 25.27 5.80 15.04
CA LYS A 216 26.56 6.49 14.84
C LYS A 216 26.36 8.00 14.68
N VAL A 217 25.38 8.42 13.88
CA VAL A 217 25.04 9.84 13.71
C VAL A 217 24.56 10.41 15.04
N PHE A 218 23.65 9.72 15.72
CA PHE A 218 23.17 10.11 17.04
C PHE A 218 24.33 10.37 18.02
N LYS A 219 25.27 9.41 18.13
CA LYS A 219 26.47 9.56 18.99
C LYS A 219 27.34 10.74 18.58
N LYS A 220 27.59 10.92 17.27
CA LYS A 220 28.41 12.03 16.75
C LYS A 220 27.77 13.40 16.97
N LYS A 221 26.44 13.48 16.99
CA LYS A 221 25.67 14.72 17.10
C LYS A 221 25.20 15.04 18.52
N GLN A 222 25.59 14.27 19.54
CA GLN A 222 25.17 14.50 20.94
C GLN A 222 25.37 15.94 21.42
N GLY A 223 26.48 16.60 21.07
CA GLY A 223 26.72 18.00 21.43
C GLY A 223 25.70 18.95 20.80
N LEU A 224 25.44 18.80 19.50
CA LEU A 224 24.42 19.56 18.77
C LEU A 224 23.02 19.31 19.36
N LEU A 225 22.67 18.04 19.58
CA LEU A 225 21.36 17.63 20.10
C LEU A 225 21.12 18.16 21.52
N LYS A 226 22.13 18.17 22.39
CA LYS A 226 22.02 18.78 23.73
C LYS A 226 21.74 20.27 23.67
N GLY A 227 22.30 20.96 22.68
CA GLY A 227 22.13 22.40 22.46
C GLY A 227 20.80 22.80 21.81
N LEU A 228 20.00 21.84 21.34
CA LEU A 228 18.67 22.14 20.80
C LEU A 228 17.72 22.62 21.92
N PRO A 229 16.88 23.64 21.65
CA PRO A 229 15.74 23.96 22.51
C PRO A 229 14.78 22.76 22.64
N GLU A 230 13.99 22.69 23.70
CA GLU A 230 13.00 21.61 23.88
C GLU A 230 11.93 21.60 22.78
N VAL A 231 11.60 22.78 22.24
CA VAL A 231 10.75 22.94 21.05
C VAL A 231 11.45 23.89 20.08
N PHE A 232 11.59 23.50 18.82
CA PHE A 232 12.16 24.30 17.74
C PHE A 232 11.33 24.15 16.46
N THR A 233 11.66 24.90 15.41
CA THR A 233 10.90 24.86 14.14
C THR A 233 11.56 23.98 13.09
N HIS A 234 10.77 23.48 12.14
CA HIS A 234 11.27 22.78 10.96
C HIS A 234 12.31 23.63 10.19
N GLY A 235 12.05 24.93 10.02
CA GLY A 235 13.02 25.87 9.42
C GLY A 235 14.35 25.95 10.19
N HIS A 236 14.33 25.90 11.53
CA HIS A 236 15.56 25.83 12.33
C HIS A 236 16.34 24.53 12.05
N LEU A 237 15.63 23.39 12.01
CA LEU A 237 16.24 22.09 11.70
C LEU A 237 16.85 22.06 10.30
N LYS A 238 16.15 22.59 9.29
CA LYS A 238 16.69 22.72 7.92
C LYS A 238 17.94 23.59 7.88
N SER A 239 17.96 24.70 8.62
CA SER A 239 19.14 25.58 8.71
C SER A 239 20.34 24.87 9.33
N LEU A 240 20.12 24.07 10.39
CA LEU A 240 21.16 23.23 10.99
C LEU A 240 21.66 22.18 10.01
N ALA A 241 20.76 21.47 9.33
CA ALA A 241 21.12 20.47 8.32
C ALA A 241 21.97 21.08 7.19
N LYS A 242 21.56 22.23 6.64
CA LYS A 242 22.30 22.91 5.56
C LYS A 242 23.74 23.26 5.95
N LYS A 243 23.96 23.69 7.21
CA LYS A 243 25.29 24.09 7.76
C LYS A 243 26.15 22.94 8.26
N ASP A 244 25.60 21.74 8.41
CA ASP A 244 26.37 20.59 8.86
C ASP A 244 27.23 20.03 7.71
N GLU A 245 28.26 19.23 7.99
CA GLU A 245 29.05 18.53 6.97
C GLU A 245 28.68 17.04 6.88
N ASP A 246 27.99 16.51 7.88
CA ASP A 246 27.56 15.12 7.94
C ASP A 246 26.31 14.90 7.07
N LYS A 247 26.55 14.40 5.87
CA LYS A 247 25.51 14.06 4.88
C LYS A 247 24.42 13.12 5.43
N ASN A 248 24.74 12.20 6.36
CA ASN A 248 23.71 11.33 6.95
C ASN A 248 22.81 12.12 7.90
N PHE A 249 23.37 13.04 8.70
CA PHE A 249 22.57 13.93 9.54
C PHE A 249 21.70 14.86 8.69
N LYS A 250 22.23 15.43 7.59
CA LYS A 250 21.43 16.27 6.67
C LYS A 250 20.19 15.55 6.20
N ARG A 251 20.37 14.34 5.65
CA ARG A 251 19.26 13.50 5.18
C ARG A 251 18.24 13.25 6.28
N LEU A 252 18.67 12.71 7.42
CA LEU A 252 17.76 12.36 8.51
C LEU A 252 17.01 13.57 9.07
N ALA A 253 17.66 14.73 9.15
CA ALA A 253 17.04 15.97 9.60
C ALA A 253 16.01 16.51 8.60
N ILE A 254 16.25 16.37 7.29
CA ILE A 254 15.30 16.76 6.24
C ILE A 254 14.13 15.78 6.17
N GLU A 255 14.37 14.47 6.26
CA GLU A 255 13.33 13.41 6.20
C GLU A 255 12.35 13.40 7.38
N TYR A 256 12.73 14.00 8.51
CA TYR A 256 11.93 13.93 9.72
C TYR A 256 10.58 14.66 9.58
N MET A 257 9.51 13.93 9.86
CA MET A 257 8.13 14.43 9.85
C MET A 257 7.42 14.06 11.16
N PRO A 258 7.04 15.04 12.01
CA PRO A 258 6.34 14.79 13.27
C PRO A 258 4.84 14.56 13.05
N LEU A 259 4.51 13.50 12.30
CA LEU A 259 3.12 13.11 12.05
C LEU A 259 2.53 12.33 13.23
N LYS A 260 1.22 12.45 13.42
CA LYS A 260 0.40 11.65 14.34
C LYS A 260 -0.91 11.27 13.68
N PHE A 261 -1.75 10.51 14.38
CA PHE A 261 -3.12 10.17 13.99
C PHE A 261 -3.28 9.28 12.75
N SER A 262 -2.18 8.89 12.10
CA SER A 262 -2.23 7.92 11.02
C SER A 262 -2.52 6.51 11.54
N ARG A 263 -3.20 5.71 10.71
CA ARG A 263 -3.44 4.29 10.94
C ARG A 263 -3.60 3.57 9.60
N ARG A 264 -3.26 2.28 9.56
CA ARG A 264 -3.65 1.41 8.43
C ARG A 264 -5.16 1.32 8.32
N HIS A 265 -5.70 1.28 7.12
CA HIS A 265 -7.14 1.37 6.82
C HIS A 265 -7.86 0.00 6.83
N GLY A 266 -7.50 -0.87 7.78
CA GLY A 266 -8.21 -2.11 8.05
C GLY A 266 -9.56 -1.91 8.71
N ASP A 267 -10.55 -2.72 8.38
CA ASP A 267 -11.88 -2.70 9.02
C ASP A 267 -12.64 -3.99 8.65
N PRO A 268 -13.83 -4.27 9.21
CA PRO A 268 -14.56 -5.49 8.88
C PRO A 268 -14.89 -5.68 7.38
N SER A 269 -14.93 -4.62 6.58
CA SER A 269 -15.07 -4.69 5.12
C SER A 269 -13.74 -4.88 4.38
N ARG A 270 -12.60 -4.72 5.07
CA ARG A 270 -11.23 -4.94 4.58
C ARG A 270 -10.45 -5.82 5.58
N PRO A 271 -10.90 -7.04 5.85
CA PRO A 271 -10.36 -7.88 6.93
C PRO A 271 -8.91 -8.36 6.69
N TRP A 272 -8.43 -8.32 5.44
CA TRP A 272 -7.04 -8.63 5.08
C TRP A 272 -6.04 -7.53 5.50
N ASN A 273 -6.52 -6.33 5.83
CA ASN A 273 -5.69 -5.25 6.36
C ASN A 273 -5.77 -5.24 7.89
N GLN A 274 -4.70 -5.64 8.58
CA GLN A 274 -4.60 -5.41 10.02
C GLN A 274 -4.41 -3.91 10.31
N PHE A 275 -5.00 -3.44 11.41
CA PHE A 275 -4.88 -2.06 11.84
C PHE A 275 -4.67 -1.93 13.34
N SER A 276 -3.98 -0.85 13.72
CA SER A 276 -3.92 -0.36 15.09
C SER A 276 -3.98 1.17 15.07
N ILE A 277 -4.54 1.77 16.13
CA ILE A 277 -4.61 3.23 16.30
C ILE A 277 -3.65 3.61 17.41
N ASN A 278 -2.37 3.76 17.06
CA ASN A 278 -1.28 3.97 18.00
C ASN A 278 -1.02 5.47 18.23
N THR A 279 -1.99 6.18 18.81
CA THR A 279 -1.89 7.65 19.02
C THR A 279 -1.45 8.06 20.41
N THR A 280 -1.59 7.17 21.39
CA THR A 280 -1.30 7.41 22.80
C THR A 280 -0.60 6.21 23.41
N ASN A 281 0.40 6.46 24.24
CA ASN A 281 1.10 5.43 24.99
C ASN A 281 0.20 4.90 26.10
N GLU A 282 -0.02 3.58 26.13
CA GLU A 282 -0.88 2.94 27.13
C GLU A 282 -0.35 3.05 28.56
N LEU A 283 0.96 3.26 28.76
CA LEU A 283 1.59 3.29 30.08
C LEU A 283 1.46 4.64 30.79
N ASP A 284 1.58 5.74 30.05
CA ASP A 284 1.65 7.09 30.62
C ASP A 284 0.70 8.11 29.96
N GLY A 285 -0.08 7.68 28.96
CA GLY A 285 -1.03 8.54 28.22
C GLY A 285 -0.37 9.59 27.32
N SER A 286 0.96 9.57 27.18
CA SER A 286 1.67 10.52 26.31
C SER A 286 1.30 10.32 24.84
N LYS A 287 1.36 11.40 24.06
CA LYS A 287 1.10 11.32 22.61
C LYS A 287 2.19 10.51 21.90
N ILE A 288 1.81 9.79 20.85
CA ILE A 288 2.73 9.08 19.96
C ILE A 288 2.77 9.84 18.64
N LEU A 289 3.98 10.23 18.23
CA LEU A 289 4.25 10.74 16.88
C LEU A 289 4.78 9.59 16.04
N ASP A 290 3.93 9.00 15.22
CA ASP A 290 4.29 7.87 14.38
C ASP A 290 3.40 7.81 13.13
N TYR A 291 3.95 7.16 12.10
CA TYR A 291 3.21 6.84 10.90
C TYR A 291 3.65 5.55 10.24
N GLU A 292 2.69 4.86 9.64
CA GLU A 292 2.91 3.75 8.73
C GLU A 292 1.85 3.72 7.63
N GLY A 293 2.24 3.34 6.43
CA GLY A 293 1.31 3.19 5.33
C GLY A 293 1.92 2.53 4.11
N ASN A 294 1.07 1.82 3.36
CA ASN A 294 1.43 1.30 2.04
C ASN A 294 1.86 2.47 1.15
N TRP A 295 2.85 2.24 0.31
CA TRP A 295 3.53 3.24 -0.50
C TRP A 295 2.57 4.21 -1.20
N ARG A 296 1.72 3.67 -2.09
CA ARG A 296 0.75 4.47 -2.84
C ARG A 296 -0.19 5.25 -1.93
N ASP A 297 -0.76 4.59 -0.92
CA ASP A 297 -1.81 5.18 -0.09
C ASP A 297 -1.31 6.40 0.67
N ILE A 298 -0.14 6.30 1.32
CA ILE A 298 0.38 7.36 2.17
C ILE A 298 0.92 8.53 1.36
N PHE A 299 1.61 8.30 0.24
CA PHE A 299 2.10 9.37 -0.61
C PHE A 299 0.96 10.12 -1.32
N GLN A 300 -0.13 9.43 -1.70
CA GLN A 300 -1.35 10.09 -2.15
C GLN A 300 -1.98 10.98 -1.06
N ASN A 301 -2.01 10.53 0.20
CA ASN A 301 -2.55 11.36 1.28
C ASN A 301 -1.67 12.57 1.59
N TRP A 302 -0.35 12.40 1.47
CA TRP A 302 0.63 13.45 1.68
C TRP A 302 0.58 14.52 0.58
N GLU A 303 0.20 14.17 -0.66
CA GLU A 303 -0.07 15.17 -1.70
C GLU A 303 -1.11 16.20 -1.23
N ALA A 304 -2.26 15.72 -0.73
CA ALA A 304 -3.30 16.60 -0.20
C ALA A 304 -2.85 17.35 1.06
N LEU A 305 -2.12 16.68 1.97
CA LEU A 305 -1.63 17.27 3.21
C LEU A 305 -0.60 18.39 2.97
N ALA A 306 0.23 18.26 1.93
CA ALA A 306 1.25 19.25 1.57
C ALA A 306 0.63 20.62 1.26
N HIS A 307 -0.60 20.68 0.75
CA HIS A 307 -1.28 21.96 0.51
C HIS A 307 -1.54 22.75 1.80
N SER A 308 -1.78 22.08 2.93
CA SER A 308 -1.92 22.73 4.24
C SER A 308 -0.57 22.98 4.92
N TYR A 309 0.48 22.24 4.53
CA TYR A 309 1.81 22.29 5.13
C TYR A 309 2.96 22.30 4.10
N PRO A 310 3.05 23.32 3.24
CA PRO A 310 3.98 23.33 2.12
C PRO A 310 5.46 23.21 2.51
N GLU A 311 5.89 23.66 3.70
CA GLU A 311 7.32 23.62 4.08
C GLU A 311 7.88 22.18 4.23
N PHE A 312 7.01 21.18 4.45
CA PHE A 312 7.38 19.77 4.58
C PHE A 312 7.51 19.03 3.25
N ILE A 313 7.26 19.67 2.10
CA ILE A 313 7.33 18.99 0.80
C ILE A 313 8.72 18.37 0.54
N GLU A 314 9.79 19.05 0.95
CA GLU A 314 11.14 18.51 0.84
C GLU A 314 11.31 17.23 1.66
N SER A 315 10.72 17.17 2.86
CA SER A 315 10.74 15.97 3.70
C SER A 315 10.02 14.80 3.03
N MET A 316 8.87 15.05 2.41
CA MET A 316 8.10 14.04 1.67
C MET A 316 8.88 13.53 0.45
N ILE A 317 9.52 14.42 -0.33
CA ILE A 317 10.36 14.07 -1.48
C ILE A 317 11.58 13.25 -1.04
N HIS A 318 12.28 13.66 0.02
CA HIS A 318 13.43 12.92 0.52
C HIS A 318 12.99 11.55 1.03
N LYS A 319 11.89 11.46 1.77
CA LYS A 319 11.34 10.19 2.26
C LYS A 319 10.99 9.25 1.10
N PHE A 320 10.39 9.76 0.03
CA PHE A 320 10.10 9.00 -1.18
C PHE A 320 11.39 8.51 -1.84
N LEU A 321 12.28 9.44 -2.23
CA LEU A 321 13.46 9.12 -3.02
C LEU A 321 14.44 8.24 -2.24
N ASN A 322 14.66 8.47 -0.95
CA ASN A 322 15.62 7.67 -0.17
C ASN A 322 15.10 6.28 0.18
N ALA A 323 13.79 6.06 0.06
CA ALA A 323 13.18 4.73 0.11
C ALA A 323 13.10 4.06 -1.29
N THR A 324 13.39 4.77 -2.39
CA THR A 324 13.51 4.18 -3.73
C THR A 324 14.81 3.37 -3.85
N THR A 325 14.72 2.17 -4.42
CA THR A 325 15.84 1.25 -4.67
C THR A 325 16.69 1.69 -5.87
N PHE A 326 17.90 1.15 -6.01
CA PHE A 326 18.81 1.54 -7.10
C PHE A 326 18.33 1.09 -8.48
N ASP A 327 17.56 0.00 -8.54
CA ASP A 327 16.89 -0.52 -9.73
C ASP A 327 15.56 0.18 -10.04
N GLY A 328 15.26 1.30 -9.35
CA GLY A 328 14.18 2.23 -9.71
C GLY A 328 12.79 1.82 -9.24
N TYR A 329 12.70 1.06 -8.14
CA TYR A 329 11.45 0.64 -7.48
C TYR A 329 11.45 1.01 -5.99
N ASN A 330 10.62 0.37 -5.18
CA ASN A 330 10.47 0.70 -3.77
C ASN A 330 9.90 -0.46 -2.94
N PRO A 331 10.14 -0.46 -1.62
CA PRO A 331 9.44 -1.33 -0.68
C PRO A 331 7.93 -1.04 -0.67
N TYR A 332 7.15 -2.01 -0.18
CA TYR A 332 5.69 -1.92 -0.13
C TYR A 332 5.19 -0.90 0.91
N ARG A 333 5.90 -0.72 2.04
CA ARG A 333 5.47 0.14 3.15
C ARG A 333 6.54 1.14 3.55
N VAL A 334 6.13 2.35 3.92
CA VAL A 334 6.97 3.34 4.59
C VAL A 334 6.49 3.59 6.02
N THR A 335 7.44 3.84 6.91
CA THR A 335 7.18 4.11 8.34
C THR A 335 8.02 5.28 8.82
N LYS A 336 7.74 5.83 10.01
CA LYS A 336 8.64 6.84 10.62
C LYS A 336 10.07 6.32 10.76
N ASP A 337 10.22 5.08 11.18
CA ASP A 337 11.52 4.45 11.39
C ASP A 337 12.21 4.04 10.08
N GLY A 338 11.51 4.00 8.93
CA GLY A 338 12.14 3.64 7.66
C GLY A 338 11.13 3.13 6.64
N PHE A 339 11.26 1.85 6.30
CA PHE A 339 10.43 1.15 5.33
C PHE A 339 10.50 -0.37 5.54
N ASP A 340 9.51 -1.08 5.03
CA ASP A 340 9.40 -2.55 5.10
C ASP A 340 9.01 -3.14 3.75
N TRP A 341 9.56 -4.30 3.45
CA TRP A 341 9.25 -5.11 2.27
C TRP A 341 8.43 -6.34 2.66
N GLU A 342 7.81 -6.96 1.67
CA GLU A 342 7.11 -8.24 1.85
C GLU A 342 8.14 -9.37 1.90
N ILE A 343 7.83 -10.42 2.66
CA ILE A 343 8.62 -11.65 2.74
C ILE A 343 7.74 -12.80 2.26
N ILE A 344 8.35 -13.84 1.69
CA ILE A 344 7.63 -15.04 1.26
C ILE A 344 7.29 -15.87 2.50
N GLU A 345 6.00 -16.07 2.76
CA GLU A 345 5.49 -16.95 3.81
C GLU A 345 5.06 -18.28 3.17
N PRO A 346 5.75 -19.41 3.45
CA PRO A 346 5.50 -20.68 2.76
C PRO A 346 4.05 -21.20 2.86
N ASP A 347 3.36 -20.85 3.95
CA ASP A 347 2.02 -21.31 4.25
C ASP A 347 0.92 -20.33 3.78
N ASP A 348 1.28 -19.14 3.26
CA ASP A 348 0.33 -18.17 2.72
C ASP A 348 0.39 -18.14 1.18
N PRO A 349 -0.61 -18.70 0.47
CA PRO A 349 -0.64 -18.67 -0.99
C PRO A 349 -0.78 -17.25 -1.58
N TRP A 350 -1.09 -16.24 -0.76
CA TRP A 350 -1.13 -14.83 -1.14
C TRP A 350 0.20 -14.11 -0.88
N SER A 351 1.14 -14.77 -0.21
CA SER A 351 2.47 -14.23 0.05
C SER A 351 3.36 -14.43 -1.18
N TYR A 352 3.44 -13.37 -1.97
CA TYR A 352 4.44 -13.23 -3.04
C TYR A 352 5.29 -11.98 -2.77
N ILE A 353 6.33 -11.75 -3.56
CA ILE A 353 7.08 -10.49 -3.56
C ILE A 353 7.05 -9.85 -4.94
N GLY A 354 7.38 -8.56 -5.01
CA GLY A 354 7.60 -7.86 -6.26
C GLY A 354 7.49 -6.35 -6.10
N TYR A 355 7.43 -5.65 -7.24
CA TYR A 355 7.34 -4.19 -7.30
C TYR A 355 6.17 -3.74 -8.16
N TRP A 356 5.27 -2.92 -7.63
CA TRP A 356 4.15 -2.37 -8.40
C TRP A 356 4.63 -1.33 -9.41
N GLY A 357 4.13 -1.42 -10.64
CA GLY A 357 4.61 -0.61 -11.77
C GLY A 357 4.33 0.90 -11.63
N ASP A 358 3.22 1.26 -11.00
CA ASP A 358 2.75 2.65 -10.88
C ASP A 358 3.39 3.43 -9.73
N HIS A 359 3.97 2.75 -8.74
CA HIS A 359 4.42 3.32 -7.46
C HIS A 359 5.41 4.49 -7.56
N GLN A 360 6.13 4.63 -8.68
CA GLN A 360 7.20 5.62 -8.79
C GLN A 360 6.75 6.92 -9.45
N ILE A 361 6.38 6.86 -10.73
CA ILE A 361 6.37 8.03 -11.61
C ILE A 361 5.36 9.09 -11.17
N ILE A 362 4.06 8.74 -11.13
CA ILE A 362 3.02 9.75 -10.94
C ILE A 362 3.04 10.31 -9.52
N TYR A 363 3.24 9.47 -8.50
CA TYR A 363 3.24 9.92 -7.10
C TYR A 363 4.42 10.84 -6.78
N LEU A 364 5.61 10.51 -7.30
CA LEU A 364 6.77 11.39 -7.20
C LEU A 364 6.53 12.70 -7.95
N LEU A 365 5.98 12.63 -9.16
CA LEU A 365 5.72 13.81 -9.99
C LEU A 365 4.87 14.85 -9.26
N LYS A 366 3.81 14.42 -8.56
CA LYS A 366 2.93 15.35 -7.85
C LYS A 366 3.69 16.15 -6.79
N PHE A 367 4.64 15.54 -6.09
CA PHE A 367 5.51 16.27 -5.16
C PHE A 367 6.50 17.19 -5.86
N LEU A 368 7.11 16.73 -6.96
CA LEU A 368 8.07 17.54 -7.72
C LEU A 368 7.40 18.77 -8.35
N GLU A 369 6.19 18.62 -8.90
CA GLU A 369 5.39 19.75 -9.40
C GLU A 369 4.99 20.69 -8.26
N PHE A 370 4.60 20.15 -7.11
CA PHE A 370 4.22 20.94 -5.94
C PHE A 370 5.37 21.82 -5.45
N ILE A 371 6.56 21.24 -5.24
CA ILE A 371 7.72 22.00 -4.76
C ILE A 371 8.16 23.04 -5.78
N GLU A 372 8.17 22.73 -7.08
CA GLU A 372 8.59 23.68 -8.11
C GLU A 372 7.60 24.85 -8.25
N HIS A 373 6.30 24.61 -7.98
CA HIS A 373 5.29 25.68 -7.95
C HIS A 373 5.42 26.60 -6.74
N HIS A 374 5.67 26.03 -5.54
CA HIS A 374 5.74 26.80 -4.29
C HIS A 374 7.12 27.43 -4.04
N TYR A 375 8.18 26.74 -4.45
CA TYR A 375 9.58 27.09 -4.24
C TYR A 375 10.39 26.87 -5.54
N PRO A 376 10.21 27.74 -6.56
CA PRO A 376 10.87 27.58 -7.85
C PRO A 376 12.39 27.48 -7.73
N ASN A 377 12.99 26.54 -8.45
CA ASN A 377 14.41 26.20 -8.47
C ASN A 377 14.98 25.52 -7.21
N ASP A 378 14.18 25.23 -6.18
CA ASP A 378 14.70 24.52 -5.00
C ASP A 378 15.19 23.11 -5.35
N LEU A 379 14.55 22.43 -6.31
CA LEU A 379 14.99 21.13 -6.83
C LEU A 379 16.41 21.21 -7.42
N ALA A 380 16.73 22.28 -8.14
CA ALA A 380 18.04 22.46 -8.76
C ALA A 380 19.17 22.50 -7.71
N THR A 381 18.89 22.98 -6.49
CA THR A 381 19.88 23.02 -5.41
C THR A 381 20.37 21.63 -5.01
N TYR A 382 19.59 20.59 -5.26
CA TYR A 382 19.90 19.20 -4.94
C TYR A 382 20.68 18.46 -6.03
N PHE A 383 20.89 19.06 -7.20
CA PHE A 383 21.55 18.40 -8.33
C PHE A 383 23.03 18.10 -8.08
N LYS A 384 23.69 18.88 -7.22
CA LYS A 384 25.11 18.71 -6.86
C LYS A 384 25.32 18.25 -5.41
N GLN A 385 24.24 17.87 -4.72
CA GLN A 385 24.31 17.46 -3.31
C GLN A 385 24.13 15.95 -3.18
N ASP A 386 25.22 15.23 -2.89
CA ASP A 386 25.15 13.79 -2.63
C ASP A 386 24.61 13.52 -1.22
N ILE A 387 23.31 13.70 -1.04
CA ILE A 387 22.60 13.49 0.23
C ILE A 387 21.48 12.45 0.12
N PHE A 388 21.17 11.98 -1.08
CA PHE A 388 20.22 10.90 -1.30
C PHE A 388 20.89 9.55 -1.20
N VAL A 389 20.10 8.52 -0.91
CA VAL A 389 20.55 7.13 -0.69
C VAL A 389 19.63 6.16 -1.44
N TYR A 390 20.02 4.89 -1.52
CA TYR A 390 19.16 3.83 -2.05
C TYR A 390 18.70 2.90 -0.93
N ALA A 391 17.41 2.56 -0.93
CA ALA A 391 16.90 1.47 -0.12
C ALA A 391 17.53 0.14 -0.57
N ASN A 392 17.92 -0.69 0.39
CA ASN A 392 18.37 -2.05 0.14
C ASN A 392 17.21 -3.01 0.45
N VAL A 393 16.44 -3.33 -0.58
CA VAL A 393 15.37 -4.33 -0.53
C VAL A 393 15.94 -5.64 -1.07
N PRO A 394 15.80 -6.79 -0.38
CA PRO A 394 16.43 -8.05 -0.74
C PRO A 394 15.71 -8.76 -1.90
N TYR A 395 15.38 -8.02 -2.95
CA TYR A 395 14.75 -8.55 -4.17
C TYR A 395 15.76 -8.48 -5.31
N LYS A 396 15.94 -9.59 -6.02
CA LYS A 396 16.82 -9.69 -7.19
C LYS A 396 15.98 -9.86 -8.45
N ILE A 397 15.96 -8.82 -9.30
CA ILE A 397 15.31 -8.90 -10.61
C ILE A 397 16.22 -9.70 -11.55
N LYS A 398 15.69 -10.79 -12.12
CA LYS A 398 16.42 -11.73 -13.01
C LYS A 398 16.98 -11.06 -14.26
N SER A 399 17.80 -11.80 -15.02
CA SER A 399 18.35 -11.31 -16.28
C SER A 399 17.25 -11.01 -17.30
N TYR A 400 17.51 -10.11 -18.25
CA TYR A 400 16.54 -9.81 -19.31
C TYR A 400 16.14 -11.07 -20.11
N ALA A 401 17.08 -11.97 -20.38
CA ALA A 401 16.80 -13.21 -21.09
C ALA A 401 15.85 -14.14 -20.32
N ASP A 402 16.03 -14.25 -19.00
CA ASP A 402 15.13 -15.07 -18.16
C ASP A 402 13.73 -14.44 -18.08
N ILE A 403 13.64 -13.11 -17.97
CA ILE A 403 12.37 -12.39 -17.98
C ILE A 403 11.65 -12.58 -19.32
N LEU A 404 12.36 -12.52 -20.44
CA LEU A 404 11.77 -12.74 -21.77
C LEU A 404 11.27 -14.18 -21.94
N THR A 405 11.94 -15.15 -21.31
CA THR A 405 11.55 -16.56 -21.30
C THR A 405 10.29 -16.79 -20.46
N ASN A 406 10.22 -16.20 -19.27
CA ASN A 406 9.06 -16.30 -18.39
C ASN A 406 8.82 -14.99 -17.61
N PRO A 407 7.99 -14.08 -18.14
CA PRO A 407 7.82 -12.76 -17.52
C PRO A 407 6.94 -12.78 -16.27
N LYS A 408 6.46 -13.96 -15.85
CA LYS A 408 5.72 -14.15 -14.60
C LYS A 408 6.61 -14.59 -13.43
N ASP A 409 7.85 -14.99 -13.69
CA ASP A 409 8.83 -15.45 -12.68
C ASP A 409 10.14 -14.70 -12.85
N THR A 410 10.19 -13.50 -12.28
CA THR A 410 11.18 -12.46 -12.65
C THR A 410 11.93 -11.87 -11.47
N ILE A 411 11.47 -12.10 -10.23
CA ILE A 411 12.08 -11.54 -9.03
C ILE A 411 12.24 -12.62 -7.97
N GLU A 412 13.47 -12.79 -7.49
CA GLU A 412 13.82 -13.72 -6.42
C GLU A 412 14.01 -12.98 -5.10
N PHE A 413 13.65 -13.64 -3.99
CA PHE A 413 13.95 -13.15 -2.64
C PHE A 413 15.34 -13.60 -2.22
N ASP A 414 16.25 -12.65 -1.98
CA ASP A 414 17.60 -12.90 -1.52
C ASP A 414 17.65 -13.00 0.01
N GLN A 415 17.46 -14.23 0.52
CA GLN A 415 17.45 -14.51 1.95
C GLN A 415 18.77 -14.13 2.65
N GLU A 416 19.91 -14.30 2.00
CA GLU A 416 21.21 -13.93 2.58
C GLU A 416 21.32 -12.40 2.72
N SER A 417 20.83 -11.65 1.73
CA SER A 417 20.75 -10.19 1.81
C SER A 417 19.81 -9.73 2.94
N ASP A 418 18.64 -10.37 3.08
CA ASP A 418 17.68 -10.06 4.15
C ASP A 418 18.28 -10.23 5.55
N GLU A 419 18.95 -11.36 5.79
CA GLU A 419 19.65 -11.64 7.06
C GLU A 419 20.75 -10.61 7.34
N LYS A 420 21.55 -10.24 6.33
CA LYS A 420 22.58 -9.20 6.44
C LYS A 420 21.96 -7.84 6.77
N ILE A 421 20.86 -7.47 6.11
CA ILE A 421 20.16 -6.21 6.37
C ILE A 421 19.61 -6.20 7.81
N ALA A 422 19.00 -7.29 8.27
CA ALA A 422 18.51 -7.43 9.64
C ALA A 422 19.65 -7.26 10.67
N GLN A 423 20.81 -7.90 10.42
CA GLN A 423 21.99 -7.71 11.25
C GLN A 423 22.44 -6.24 11.27
N LYS A 424 22.50 -5.58 10.11
CA LYS A 424 22.89 -4.16 10.01
C LYS A 424 21.89 -3.22 10.67
N ARG A 425 20.59 -3.53 10.63
CA ARG A 425 19.57 -2.80 11.40
C ARG A 425 19.84 -2.86 12.90
N ASN A 426 20.24 -4.02 13.41
CA ASN A 426 20.64 -4.16 14.83
C ASN A 426 21.90 -3.33 15.17
N GLU A 427 22.90 -3.31 14.28
CA GLU A 427 24.16 -2.59 14.47
C GLU A 427 24.03 -1.06 14.36
N LEU A 428 23.37 -0.56 13.31
CA LEU A 428 23.29 0.86 12.98
C LEU A 428 22.00 1.54 13.40
N GLY A 429 20.90 0.81 13.54
CA GLY A 429 19.56 1.38 13.44
C GLY A 429 19.00 1.24 12.01
N ALA A 430 17.92 1.94 11.70
CA ALA A 430 17.20 1.78 10.44
C ALA A 430 18.04 2.02 9.17
N ASP A 431 19.04 2.89 9.23
CA ASP A 431 20.03 3.12 8.16
C ASP A 431 20.82 1.86 7.77
N GLY A 432 20.74 0.79 8.57
CA GLY A 432 21.25 -0.53 8.22
C GLY A 432 20.58 -1.16 6.99
N ALA A 433 19.39 -0.70 6.60
CA ALA A 433 18.70 -1.11 5.37
C ALA A 433 18.98 -0.20 4.16
N LEU A 434 19.98 0.68 4.24
CA LEU A 434 20.43 1.45 3.09
C LEU A 434 21.56 0.72 2.38
N LEU A 435 21.58 0.83 1.05
CA LEU A 435 22.60 0.22 0.23
C LEU A 435 23.97 0.83 0.55
N ARG A 436 25.00 -0.02 0.52
CA ARG A 436 26.39 0.37 0.77
C ARG A 436 27.23 0.14 -0.48
N ASP A 437 28.27 0.94 -0.62
CA ASP A 437 29.30 0.70 -1.62
C ASP A 437 30.26 -0.43 -1.20
N GLU A 438 31.16 -0.80 -2.11
CA GLU A 438 32.24 -1.77 -1.85
C GLU A 438 33.14 -1.38 -0.66
N ASN A 439 33.15 -0.09 -0.30
CA ASN A 439 33.88 0.47 0.84
C ASN A 439 33.06 0.44 2.14
N TYR A 440 31.89 -0.21 2.14
CA TYR A 440 30.97 -0.38 3.28
C TYR A 440 30.36 0.93 3.83
N PHE A 441 30.43 2.03 3.09
CA PHE A 441 29.76 3.27 3.44
C PHE A 441 28.36 3.30 2.85
N ILE A 442 27.41 3.94 3.53
CA ILE A 442 26.08 4.20 2.97
C ILE A 442 26.27 5.02 1.70
N TYR A 443 25.90 4.44 0.56
CA TYR A 443 26.14 5.03 -0.74
C TYR A 443 25.27 6.26 -0.93
N LYS A 444 25.87 7.34 -1.42
CA LYS A 444 25.21 8.65 -1.56
C LYS A 444 25.30 9.17 -2.97
N VAL A 445 24.20 9.77 -3.39
CA VAL A 445 23.98 10.25 -4.75
C VAL A 445 23.20 11.55 -4.72
N ASN A 446 23.24 12.29 -5.81
CA ASN A 446 22.45 13.51 -5.96
C ASN A 446 21.05 13.24 -6.54
N LEU A 447 20.26 14.30 -6.64
CA LEU A 447 18.89 14.21 -7.14
C LEU A 447 18.81 13.74 -8.60
N VAL A 448 19.74 14.17 -9.46
CA VAL A 448 19.74 13.79 -10.89
C VAL A 448 19.87 12.28 -11.03
N GLU A 449 20.79 11.68 -10.28
CA GLU A 449 20.96 10.23 -10.25
C GLU A 449 19.70 9.50 -9.74
N LYS A 450 19.04 9.98 -8.68
CA LYS A 450 17.80 9.37 -8.18
C LYS A 450 16.66 9.39 -9.21
N LEU A 451 16.51 10.52 -9.90
CA LEU A 451 15.50 10.68 -10.95
C LEU A 451 15.82 9.79 -12.15
N LEU A 452 17.09 9.73 -12.56
CA LEU A 452 17.55 8.86 -13.65
C LEU A 452 17.38 7.38 -13.34
N ALA A 453 17.72 6.91 -12.13
CA ALA A 453 17.52 5.52 -11.74
C ALA A 453 16.06 5.09 -11.93
N THR A 454 15.13 5.96 -11.51
CA THR A 454 13.68 5.72 -11.64
C THR A 454 13.21 5.75 -13.10
N VAL A 455 13.64 6.74 -13.87
CA VAL A 455 13.26 6.89 -15.28
C VAL A 455 13.84 5.78 -16.14
N LEU A 456 15.13 5.48 -16.00
CA LEU A 456 15.81 4.44 -16.77
C LEU A 456 15.25 3.04 -16.46
N ALA A 457 14.80 2.78 -15.24
CA ALA A 457 14.08 1.53 -14.91
C ALA A 457 12.76 1.38 -15.68
N LYS A 458 12.04 2.48 -15.94
CA LYS A 458 10.82 2.47 -16.76
C LYS A 458 11.16 2.39 -18.25
N VAL A 459 12.13 3.18 -18.72
CA VAL A 459 12.57 3.17 -20.12
C VAL A 459 13.19 1.82 -20.51
N SER A 460 13.88 1.11 -19.60
CA SER A 460 14.39 -0.24 -19.89
C SER A 460 13.29 -1.29 -20.13
N ASN A 461 12.05 -0.98 -19.71
CA ASN A 461 10.86 -1.79 -19.93
C ASN A 461 9.93 -1.19 -20.99
N PHE A 462 10.35 -0.14 -21.70
CA PHE A 462 9.53 0.47 -22.73
C PHE A 462 9.49 -0.41 -23.98
N ILE A 463 8.27 -0.69 -24.43
CA ILE A 463 7.97 -1.37 -25.69
C ILE A 463 7.33 -0.33 -26.62
N PRO A 464 7.97 0.04 -27.75
CA PRO A 464 7.39 0.98 -28.72
C PRO A 464 5.95 0.60 -29.07
N GLU A 465 5.04 1.58 -29.19
CA GLU A 465 3.59 1.42 -29.40
C GLU A 465 2.84 0.51 -28.40
N GLY A 466 3.54 -0.10 -27.42
CA GLY A 466 2.97 -1.04 -26.45
C GLY A 466 2.77 -0.43 -25.07
N GLY A 467 3.73 0.36 -24.58
CA GLY A 467 3.72 0.94 -23.23
C GLY A 467 4.93 0.50 -22.38
N ILE A 468 4.79 0.52 -21.05
CA ILE A 468 5.81 0.03 -20.11
C ILE A 468 5.47 -1.40 -19.66
N TRP A 469 6.38 -2.34 -19.86
CA TRP A 469 6.16 -3.76 -19.59
C TRP A 469 5.93 -4.06 -18.10
N MET A 470 4.88 -4.83 -17.79
CA MET A 470 4.51 -5.22 -16.42
C MET A 470 5.11 -6.57 -16.03
N ASN A 471 6.41 -6.60 -15.73
CA ASN A 471 7.18 -7.82 -15.51
C ASN A 471 7.79 -7.94 -14.11
N THR A 472 7.22 -7.28 -13.09
CA THR A 472 7.80 -7.18 -11.73
C THR A 472 6.97 -7.88 -10.65
N GLN A 473 6.27 -8.96 -11.02
CA GLN A 473 5.48 -9.84 -10.13
C GLN A 473 4.36 -9.15 -9.33
N ARG A 474 4.06 -7.89 -9.62
CA ARG A 474 2.99 -7.11 -9.02
C ARG A 474 2.26 -6.27 -10.06
N PRO A 475 0.94 -6.05 -9.87
CA PRO A 475 0.15 -5.21 -10.76
C PRO A 475 0.53 -3.73 -10.63
N GLU A 476 -0.29 -2.87 -11.21
CA GLU A 476 -0.30 -1.44 -10.94
C GLU A 476 -1.44 -1.09 -9.98
N TRP A 477 -2.14 0.02 -10.19
CA TRP A 477 -3.19 0.51 -9.27
C TRP A 477 -4.35 -0.48 -9.07
N ASN A 478 -4.76 -1.18 -10.14
CA ASN A 478 -5.88 -2.12 -10.10
C ASN A 478 -5.44 -3.56 -9.83
N ASP A 479 -5.41 -3.95 -8.55
CA ASP A 479 -5.06 -5.31 -8.12
C ASP A 479 -5.98 -6.40 -8.72
N ALA A 480 -7.22 -6.07 -9.13
CA ALA A 480 -8.14 -7.04 -9.72
C ALA A 480 -7.73 -7.50 -11.13
N ASN A 481 -6.81 -6.78 -11.79
CA ASN A 481 -6.23 -7.14 -13.09
C ASN A 481 -4.82 -7.74 -12.95
N ASN A 482 -4.47 -8.30 -11.79
CA ASN A 482 -3.15 -8.89 -11.52
C ASN A 482 -2.69 -9.96 -12.53
N ALA A 483 -3.60 -10.64 -13.21
CA ALA A 483 -3.26 -11.61 -14.25
C ALA A 483 -2.53 -11.00 -15.46
N LEU A 484 -2.62 -9.67 -15.66
CA LEU A 484 -1.86 -8.93 -16.66
C LEU A 484 -0.37 -8.94 -16.38
N VAL A 485 0.07 -9.11 -15.13
CA VAL A 485 1.50 -9.23 -14.81
C VAL A 485 2.11 -10.40 -15.60
N GLY A 486 3.23 -10.13 -16.27
CA GLY A 486 3.82 -11.00 -17.26
C GLY A 486 3.73 -10.40 -18.65
N ASN A 487 2.62 -10.59 -19.35
CA ASN A 487 2.46 -10.16 -20.75
C ASN A 487 1.83 -8.76 -20.88
N GLY A 488 1.32 -8.19 -19.81
CA GLY A 488 0.69 -6.87 -19.79
C GLY A 488 1.70 -5.76 -20.00
N VAL A 489 1.27 -4.71 -20.70
CA VAL A 489 2.07 -3.52 -20.99
C VAL A 489 1.22 -2.29 -20.67
N SER A 490 1.71 -1.42 -19.80
CA SER A 490 0.98 -0.27 -19.26
C SER A 490 1.19 0.97 -20.13
N MET A 491 0.14 1.38 -20.83
CA MET A 491 0.06 2.71 -21.42
C MET A 491 -0.25 3.77 -20.34
N VAL A 492 -0.95 3.40 -19.27
CA VAL A 492 -1.20 4.25 -18.08
C VAL A 492 0.10 4.85 -17.55
N THR A 493 1.08 4.01 -17.24
CA THR A 493 2.39 4.45 -16.76
C THR A 493 3.15 5.24 -17.83
N LEU A 494 3.01 4.89 -19.11
CA LEU A 494 3.61 5.66 -20.21
C LEU A 494 3.07 7.09 -20.29
N TYR A 495 1.75 7.30 -20.16
CA TYR A 495 1.13 8.63 -20.16
C TYR A 495 1.66 9.51 -19.03
N TYR A 496 1.81 8.94 -17.83
CA TYR A 496 2.40 9.66 -16.70
C TYR A 496 3.91 9.86 -16.85
N LEU A 497 4.63 8.91 -17.43
CA LEU A 497 6.05 9.06 -17.74
C LEU A 497 6.29 10.19 -18.73
N ARG A 498 5.43 10.34 -19.76
CA ARG A 498 5.49 11.47 -20.68
C ARG A 498 5.39 12.80 -19.93
N ARG A 499 4.43 12.96 -19.02
CA ARG A 499 4.32 14.18 -18.19
C ARG A 499 5.55 14.40 -17.32
N PHE A 500 6.07 13.32 -16.72
CA PHE A 500 7.27 13.34 -15.89
C PHE A 500 8.50 13.84 -16.68
N LEU A 501 8.75 13.29 -17.87
CA LEU A 501 9.86 13.72 -18.73
C LEU A 501 9.71 15.17 -19.19
N ASN A 502 8.48 15.60 -19.48
CA ASN A 502 8.22 17.00 -19.83
C ASN A 502 8.51 17.95 -18.67
N PHE A 503 8.10 17.59 -17.45
CA PHE A 503 8.43 18.34 -16.24
C PHE A 503 9.95 18.40 -16.01
N LEU A 504 10.64 17.26 -16.07
CA LEU A 504 12.09 17.19 -15.88
C LEU A 504 12.85 18.04 -16.90
N GLU A 505 12.45 18.01 -18.17
CA GLU A 505 13.07 18.83 -19.20
C GLU A 505 12.96 20.32 -18.88
N GLY A 506 11.80 20.76 -18.37
CA GLY A 506 11.60 22.14 -17.90
C GLY A 506 12.54 22.52 -16.76
N VAL A 507 12.67 21.65 -15.74
CA VAL A 507 13.60 21.88 -14.62
C VAL A 507 15.05 21.96 -15.12
N ILE A 508 15.49 20.98 -15.91
CA ILE A 508 16.89 20.89 -16.37
C ILE A 508 17.28 22.05 -17.28
N LYS A 509 16.37 22.54 -18.14
CA LYS A 509 16.62 23.71 -19.00
C LYS A 509 16.99 24.97 -18.19
N ASN A 510 16.40 25.12 -17.00
CA ASN A 510 16.56 26.30 -16.15
C ASN A 510 17.79 26.25 -15.21
N VAL A 511 18.45 25.10 -15.11
CA VAL A 511 19.69 24.95 -14.33
C VAL A 511 20.89 25.43 -15.16
N PRO A 512 21.95 26.03 -14.55
CA PRO A 512 23.20 26.36 -15.25
C PRO A 512 23.78 25.18 -16.04
N ASP A 513 24.56 25.48 -17.10
CA ASP A 513 25.23 24.49 -17.95
C ASP A 513 26.41 23.82 -17.22
N ASP A 514 26.08 22.96 -16.25
CA ASP A 514 27.04 22.21 -15.45
C ASP A 514 26.80 20.69 -15.56
N ASP A 515 27.88 19.96 -15.78
CA ASP A 515 27.97 18.51 -15.84
C ASP A 515 27.47 17.79 -14.57
N ASN A 516 26.61 16.77 -14.73
CA ASN A 516 26.05 16.02 -13.60
C ASN A 516 26.90 14.79 -13.28
N VAL A 517 27.46 14.76 -12.08
CA VAL A 517 28.29 13.66 -11.59
C VAL A 517 27.37 12.57 -11.04
N VAL A 518 27.39 11.38 -11.62
CA VAL A 518 26.57 10.23 -11.23
C VAL A 518 27.42 8.97 -11.08
N SER A 519 26.87 7.90 -10.51
CA SER A 519 27.56 6.60 -10.45
C SER A 519 28.00 6.14 -11.83
N LYS A 520 29.24 5.65 -11.94
CA LYS A 520 29.80 5.15 -13.20
C LYS A 520 28.93 4.06 -13.82
N GLU A 521 28.36 3.20 -12.99
CA GLU A 521 27.44 2.14 -13.40
C GLU A 521 26.16 2.72 -14.02
N LEU A 522 25.60 3.79 -13.43
CA LEU A 522 24.41 4.46 -13.94
C LEU A 522 24.71 5.24 -15.23
N ALA A 523 25.86 5.90 -15.33
CA ALA A 523 26.28 6.57 -16.55
C ALA A 523 26.41 5.58 -17.72
N GLY A 524 27.00 4.40 -17.47
CA GLY A 524 27.06 3.32 -18.46
C GLY A 524 25.68 2.82 -18.91
N PHE A 525 24.74 2.70 -17.98
CA PHE A 525 23.35 2.36 -18.28
C PHE A 525 22.67 3.44 -19.13
N PHE A 526 22.76 4.70 -18.69
CA PHE A 526 22.22 5.86 -19.39
C PHE A 526 22.72 5.94 -20.84
N ASN A 527 24.04 5.83 -21.05
CA ASN A 527 24.65 5.94 -22.37
C ASN A 527 24.17 4.85 -23.33
N LYS A 528 24.02 3.60 -22.86
CA LYS A 528 23.49 2.49 -23.66
C LYS A 528 22.03 2.70 -24.06
N VAL A 529 21.20 3.18 -23.12
CA VAL A 529 19.79 3.52 -23.41
C VAL A 529 19.71 4.65 -24.43
N LEU A 530 20.50 5.72 -24.24
CA LEU A 530 20.52 6.86 -25.14
C LEU A 530 20.98 6.46 -26.57
N SER A 531 22.04 5.66 -26.69
CA SER A 531 22.50 5.13 -27.98
C SER A 531 21.42 4.28 -28.65
N THR A 532 20.80 3.35 -27.92
CA THR A 532 19.71 2.50 -28.44
C THR A 532 18.57 3.33 -29.02
N LEU A 533 18.10 4.35 -28.31
CA LEU A 533 16.99 5.20 -28.76
C LEU A 533 17.39 6.05 -29.98
N ASN A 534 18.60 6.63 -30.01
CA ASN A 534 19.08 7.44 -31.13
C ASN A 534 19.30 6.61 -32.41
N GLU A 535 19.93 5.44 -32.28
CA GLU A 535 20.24 4.57 -33.42
C GLU A 535 18.97 4.07 -34.13
N ASN A 536 17.88 3.96 -33.39
CA ASN A 536 16.59 3.50 -33.89
C ASN A 536 15.57 4.64 -34.13
N GLU A 537 15.94 5.94 -34.02
CA GLU A 537 14.99 7.07 -34.14
C GLU A 537 14.15 7.04 -35.43
N GLN A 538 14.70 6.48 -36.52
CA GLN A 538 14.03 6.41 -37.83
C GLN A 538 12.72 5.61 -37.83
N ILE A 539 12.54 4.66 -36.89
CA ILE A 539 11.32 3.84 -36.81
C ILE A 539 10.08 4.69 -36.49
N LEU A 540 10.28 5.88 -35.90
CA LEU A 540 9.20 6.80 -35.51
C LEU A 540 8.57 7.53 -36.70
N SER A 541 9.13 7.38 -37.91
CA SER A 541 8.59 7.98 -39.14
C SER A 541 7.33 7.28 -39.67
N GLY A 542 6.99 6.11 -39.12
CA GLY A 542 5.83 5.31 -39.53
C GLY A 542 5.38 4.36 -38.43
N LYS A 543 4.67 3.30 -38.83
CA LYS A 543 4.29 2.21 -37.93
C LYS A 543 5.51 1.36 -37.60
N VAL A 544 5.71 1.04 -36.32
CA VAL A 544 6.82 0.20 -35.87
C VAL A 544 6.48 -1.27 -36.13
N SER A 545 7.36 -2.00 -36.82
CA SER A 545 7.22 -3.44 -37.03
C SER A 545 7.60 -4.24 -35.78
N ASP A 546 7.10 -5.48 -35.66
CA ASP A 546 7.38 -6.33 -34.50
C ASP A 546 8.87 -6.65 -34.32
N LYS A 547 9.63 -6.65 -35.42
CA LYS A 547 11.09 -6.78 -35.41
C LYS A 547 11.80 -5.54 -34.89
N GLU A 548 11.39 -4.35 -35.33
CA GLU A 548 11.92 -3.08 -34.82
C GLU A 548 11.58 -2.91 -33.34
N ARG A 549 10.36 -3.30 -32.94
CA ARG A 549 9.91 -3.31 -31.55
C ARG A 549 10.80 -4.19 -30.68
N LYS A 550 11.09 -5.40 -31.13
CA LYS A 550 12.01 -6.33 -30.44
C LYS A 550 13.44 -5.79 -30.38
N THR A 551 13.93 -5.16 -31.45
CA THR A 551 15.28 -4.57 -31.49
C THR A 551 15.44 -3.49 -30.43
N VAL A 552 14.47 -2.58 -30.30
CA VAL A 552 14.49 -1.54 -29.25
C VAL A 552 14.35 -2.15 -27.86
N LEU A 553 13.39 -3.07 -27.66
CA LEU A 553 13.19 -3.73 -26.37
C LEU A 553 14.45 -4.47 -25.89
N ASP A 554 15.13 -5.21 -26.79
CA ASP A 554 16.36 -5.91 -26.47
C ASP A 554 17.48 -4.95 -26.07
N GLY A 555 17.68 -3.85 -26.81
CA GLY A 555 18.70 -2.85 -26.47
C GLY A 555 18.48 -2.21 -25.11
N LEU A 556 17.22 -1.86 -24.81
CA LEU A 556 16.81 -1.23 -23.55
C LEU A 556 16.86 -2.22 -22.37
N GLY A 557 16.29 -3.41 -22.54
CA GLY A 557 16.21 -4.45 -21.52
C GLY A 557 17.58 -5.02 -21.14
N ASN A 558 18.46 -5.26 -22.10
CA ASN A 558 19.83 -5.70 -21.83
C ASN A 558 20.66 -4.62 -21.12
N ALA A 559 20.49 -3.35 -21.46
CA ALA A 559 21.16 -2.25 -20.76
C ALA A 559 20.75 -2.20 -19.28
N GLY A 560 19.44 -2.31 -18.99
CA GLY A 560 18.93 -2.39 -17.63
C GLY A 560 19.39 -3.66 -16.89
N SER A 561 19.50 -4.79 -17.60
CA SER A 561 19.97 -6.07 -17.02
C SER A 561 21.43 -5.99 -16.61
N ALA A 562 22.29 -5.48 -17.48
CA ALA A 562 23.71 -5.34 -17.19
C ALA A 562 23.96 -4.42 -15.97
N TYR A 563 23.18 -3.33 -15.85
CA TYR A 563 23.27 -2.41 -14.71
C TYR A 563 22.95 -3.10 -13.39
N ARG A 564 21.78 -3.75 -13.30
CA ARG A 564 21.34 -4.37 -12.04
C ARG A 564 22.16 -5.58 -11.64
N THR A 565 22.50 -6.44 -12.58
CA THR A 565 23.34 -7.63 -12.32
C THR A 565 24.70 -7.21 -11.80
N GLY A 566 25.33 -6.20 -12.40
CA GLY A 566 26.61 -5.68 -11.91
C GLY A 566 26.56 -5.19 -10.46
N ILE A 567 25.51 -4.48 -10.07
CA ILE A 567 25.35 -4.00 -8.68
C ILE A 567 24.98 -5.14 -7.73
N TYR A 568 24.14 -6.09 -8.13
CA TYR A 568 23.82 -7.25 -7.28
C TYR A 568 25.06 -8.10 -6.98
N GLU A 569 25.99 -8.23 -7.93
CA GLU A 569 27.19 -9.05 -7.80
C GLU A 569 28.36 -8.33 -7.11
N HIS A 570 28.51 -7.03 -7.34
CA HIS A 570 29.70 -6.28 -6.94
C HIS A 570 29.42 -5.06 -6.04
N GLY A 571 28.17 -4.65 -5.91
CA GLY A 571 27.81 -3.37 -5.29
C GLY A 571 28.20 -2.17 -6.15
N PHE A 572 28.05 -0.97 -5.61
CA PHE A 572 28.57 0.25 -6.24
C PHE A 572 30.08 0.38 -5.99
N SER A 573 30.84 0.69 -7.03
CA SER A 573 32.31 0.88 -6.99
C SER A 573 32.77 2.16 -6.30
N SER A 574 31.84 3.04 -5.91
CA SER A 574 32.11 4.43 -5.49
C SER A 574 32.67 5.35 -6.58
N ASP A 575 33.06 4.84 -7.76
CA ASP A 575 33.44 5.65 -8.90
C ASP A 575 32.26 6.46 -9.43
N LYS A 576 32.54 7.68 -9.85
CA LYS A 576 31.58 8.59 -10.48
C LYS A 576 32.03 8.93 -11.89
N ASP A 577 31.06 9.13 -12.77
CA ASP A 577 31.24 9.61 -14.14
C ASP A 577 30.27 10.77 -14.40
N THR A 578 30.45 11.45 -15.52
CA THR A 578 29.70 12.66 -15.87
C THR A 578 28.66 12.39 -16.95
N ILE A 579 27.44 12.87 -16.73
CA ILE A 579 26.43 13.04 -17.78
C ILE A 579 26.31 14.53 -18.09
N SER A 580 26.59 14.89 -19.33
CA SER A 580 26.47 16.28 -19.78
C SER A 580 25.02 16.73 -19.81
N LYS A 581 24.77 18.03 -19.60
CA LYS A 581 23.41 18.58 -19.74
C LYS A 581 22.85 18.39 -21.15
N THR A 582 23.70 18.46 -22.17
CA THR A 582 23.31 18.22 -23.58
C THR A 582 22.81 16.79 -23.77
N ASP A 583 23.53 15.80 -23.28
CA ASP A 583 23.13 14.39 -23.41
C ASP A 583 21.86 14.11 -22.60
N LEU A 584 21.73 14.70 -21.42
CA LEU A 584 20.53 14.59 -20.60
C LEU A 584 19.30 15.19 -21.31
N LEU A 585 19.42 16.39 -21.87
CA LEU A 585 18.35 17.01 -22.65
C LEU A 585 18.04 16.21 -23.92
N ARG A 586 19.05 15.67 -24.60
CA ARG A 586 18.87 14.81 -25.76
C ARG A 586 18.13 13.52 -25.39
N PHE A 587 18.48 12.90 -24.27
CA PHE A 587 17.77 11.74 -23.73
C PHE A 587 16.30 12.03 -23.46
N LEU A 588 15.99 13.15 -22.83
CA LEU A 588 14.59 13.56 -22.56
C LEU A 588 13.83 13.84 -23.86
N GLU A 589 14.46 14.51 -24.82
CA GLU A 589 13.88 14.80 -26.13
C GLU A 589 13.55 13.51 -26.89
N ILE A 590 14.53 12.62 -27.07
CA ILE A 590 14.33 11.38 -27.83
C ILE A 590 13.35 10.46 -27.13
N SER A 591 13.44 10.31 -25.80
CA SER A 591 12.49 9.49 -25.04
C SER A 591 11.06 10.00 -25.22
N LYS A 592 10.83 11.32 -25.09
CA LYS A 592 9.50 11.91 -25.34
C LYS A 592 9.01 11.64 -26.77
N LYS A 593 9.86 11.71 -27.80
CA LYS A 593 9.45 11.36 -29.17
C LYS A 593 8.91 9.92 -29.28
N TYR A 594 9.59 8.95 -28.65
CA TYR A 594 9.12 7.57 -28.60
C TYR A 594 7.80 7.43 -27.82
N LEU A 595 7.67 8.13 -26.68
CA LEU A 595 6.44 8.08 -25.88
C LEU A 595 5.28 8.72 -26.65
N ASP A 596 5.47 9.94 -27.18
CA ASP A 596 4.47 10.68 -27.96
C ASP A 596 3.99 9.86 -29.16
N HIS A 597 4.90 9.25 -29.94
CA HIS A 597 4.56 8.30 -31.02
C HIS A 597 3.73 7.11 -30.51
N SER A 598 4.11 6.55 -29.36
CA SER A 598 3.36 5.42 -28.77
C SER A 598 1.98 5.85 -28.26
N ILE A 599 1.81 7.08 -27.79
CA ILE A 599 0.51 7.64 -27.40
C ILE A 599 -0.40 7.75 -28.63
N ASP A 600 0.11 8.31 -29.73
CA ASP A 600 -0.63 8.43 -30.98
C ASP A 600 -1.07 7.07 -31.53
N ALA A 601 -0.18 6.07 -31.49
CA ALA A 601 -0.46 4.71 -31.91
C ALA A 601 -1.46 3.96 -31.02
N ASN A 602 -1.84 4.53 -29.86
CA ASN A 602 -2.77 3.94 -28.90
C ASN A 602 -4.11 4.68 -28.79
N LYS A 603 -4.39 5.64 -29.67
CA LYS A 603 -5.74 6.17 -29.86
C LYS A 603 -6.60 5.13 -30.59
N ARG A 604 -7.77 4.83 -30.03
CA ARG A 604 -8.74 3.90 -30.59
C ARG A 604 -9.64 4.59 -31.62
N ASP A 605 -10.31 3.78 -32.44
CA ASP A 605 -11.30 4.24 -33.42
C ASP A 605 -12.50 4.96 -32.77
N ASP A 606 -12.81 4.66 -31.51
CA ASP A 606 -13.87 5.31 -30.72
C ASP A 606 -13.38 6.57 -29.98
N ASN A 607 -12.18 7.07 -30.29
CA ASN A 607 -11.51 8.21 -29.67
C ASN A 607 -11.10 8.04 -28.19
N LEU A 608 -11.29 6.85 -27.60
CA LEU A 608 -10.65 6.50 -26.33
C LEU A 608 -9.19 6.11 -26.54
N PHE A 609 -8.47 5.90 -25.45
CA PHE A 609 -7.08 5.44 -25.48
C PHE A 609 -6.93 4.10 -24.79
N HIS A 610 -6.01 3.26 -25.28
CA HIS A 610 -5.69 1.99 -24.63
C HIS A 610 -5.04 2.24 -23.26
N ALA A 611 -5.49 1.51 -22.24
CA ALA A 611 -4.91 1.58 -20.90
C ALA A 611 -3.79 0.55 -20.71
N TYR A 612 -4.10 -0.70 -21.09
CA TYR A 612 -3.22 -1.85 -20.98
C TYR A 612 -3.26 -2.65 -22.28
N ASN A 613 -2.09 -3.04 -22.75
CA ASN A 613 -1.89 -3.89 -23.92
C ASN A 613 -1.30 -5.23 -23.51
N ILE A 614 -1.24 -6.18 -24.44
CA ILE A 614 -0.59 -7.47 -24.27
C ILE A 614 0.55 -7.57 -25.28
N MET A 615 1.75 -7.89 -24.79
CA MET A 615 2.88 -8.26 -25.63
C MET A 615 3.04 -9.77 -25.72
N THR A 616 3.43 -10.24 -26.90
CA THR A 616 3.75 -11.64 -27.17
C THR A 616 5.12 -11.71 -27.83
N VAL A 617 6.02 -12.52 -27.29
CA VAL A 617 7.26 -12.88 -27.97
C VAL A 617 6.91 -13.98 -28.97
N GLU A 618 6.85 -13.63 -30.25
CA GLU A 618 6.46 -14.57 -31.31
C GLU A 618 7.60 -15.55 -31.64
N ASN A 619 8.83 -15.03 -31.59
CA ASN A 619 10.07 -15.76 -31.83
C ASN A 619 11.25 -14.92 -31.30
N ASP A 620 12.48 -15.38 -31.53
CA ASP A 620 13.71 -14.71 -31.08
C ASP A 620 13.85 -13.25 -31.59
N SER A 621 13.16 -12.90 -32.68
CA SER A 621 13.33 -11.63 -33.40
C SER A 621 12.12 -10.71 -33.42
N GLU A 622 10.96 -11.12 -32.91
CA GLU A 622 9.71 -10.36 -33.06
C GLU A 622 8.90 -10.32 -31.76
N VAL A 623 8.36 -9.13 -31.46
CA VAL A 623 7.38 -8.91 -30.38
C VAL A 623 6.15 -8.21 -30.94
N SER A 624 5.01 -8.89 -30.85
CA SER A 624 3.71 -8.37 -31.29
C SER A 624 2.96 -7.69 -30.15
N ILE A 625 2.02 -6.81 -30.49
CA ILE A 625 1.11 -6.14 -29.56
C ILE A 625 -0.34 -6.49 -29.91
N SER A 626 -1.10 -6.83 -28.88
CA SER A 626 -2.56 -6.95 -28.96
C SER A 626 -3.23 -6.12 -27.86
N TYR A 627 -4.51 -5.84 -28.04
CA TYR A 627 -5.21 -4.81 -27.27
C TYR A 627 -6.29 -5.39 -26.37
N LEU A 628 -6.48 -4.76 -25.22
CA LEU A 628 -7.59 -5.05 -24.30
C LEU A 628 -8.76 -4.07 -24.52
N PRO A 629 -9.96 -4.38 -23.97
CA PRO A 629 -11.08 -3.44 -23.98
C PRO A 629 -10.74 -2.09 -23.35
N GLU A 630 -11.58 -1.08 -23.64
CA GLU A 630 -11.47 0.24 -23.03
C GLU A 630 -11.50 0.17 -21.50
N MET A 631 -10.71 1.02 -20.85
CA MET A 631 -10.67 1.11 -19.39
C MET A 631 -10.59 2.57 -18.95
N LEU A 632 -11.33 2.94 -17.89
CA LEU A 632 -11.39 4.31 -17.38
C LEU A 632 -9.99 4.85 -17.03
N GLU A 633 -9.13 4.00 -16.48
CA GLU A 633 -7.79 4.38 -16.01
C GLU A 633 -6.91 4.95 -17.12
N GLY A 634 -6.94 4.36 -18.32
CA GLY A 634 -6.22 4.89 -19.49
C GLY A 634 -6.68 6.29 -19.87
N GLN A 635 -7.97 6.58 -19.68
CA GLN A 635 -8.57 7.86 -20.04
C GLN A 635 -8.13 8.94 -19.05
N VAL A 636 -8.15 8.62 -17.75
CA VAL A 636 -7.62 9.49 -16.69
C VAL A 636 -6.15 9.80 -16.93
N ALA A 637 -5.36 8.79 -17.28
CA ALA A 637 -3.93 8.92 -17.47
C ALA A 637 -3.56 9.75 -18.71
N VAL A 638 -4.20 9.52 -19.87
CA VAL A 638 -3.91 10.32 -21.07
C VAL A 638 -4.38 11.77 -20.95
N LEU A 639 -5.53 12.03 -20.31
CA LEU A 639 -5.98 13.39 -19.95
C LEU A 639 -4.98 14.08 -19.01
N SER A 640 -4.27 13.30 -18.20
CA SER A 640 -3.25 13.78 -17.26
C SER A 640 -1.84 13.85 -17.84
N SER A 641 -1.62 13.47 -19.11
CA SER A 641 -0.28 13.38 -19.72
C SER A 641 0.33 14.74 -20.10
N GLY A 642 -0.52 15.76 -20.24
CA GLY A 642 -0.17 17.06 -20.83
C GLY A 642 0.24 16.99 -22.31
N TYR A 643 -0.02 15.88 -23.00
CA TYR A 643 0.33 15.67 -24.41
C TYR A 643 -0.80 16.09 -25.35
N ILE A 644 -2.00 15.57 -25.12
CA ILE A 644 -3.16 15.84 -25.95
C ILE A 644 -3.67 17.28 -25.75
N SER A 645 -4.21 17.88 -26.82
CA SER A 645 -4.73 19.25 -26.79
C SER A 645 -6.04 19.36 -26.01
N GLY A 646 -6.52 20.60 -25.80
CA GLY A 646 -7.83 20.85 -25.20
C GLY A 646 -8.98 20.27 -26.06
N GLU A 647 -8.88 20.39 -27.38
CA GLU A 647 -9.85 19.83 -28.34
C GLU A 647 -9.85 18.29 -28.29
N ALA A 648 -8.67 17.67 -28.31
CA ALA A 648 -8.56 16.21 -28.19
C ALA A 648 -9.05 15.69 -26.83
N SER A 649 -8.84 16.45 -25.76
CA SER A 649 -9.35 16.12 -24.43
C SER A 649 -10.89 16.15 -24.39
N LEU A 650 -11.52 17.14 -25.04
CA LEU A 650 -12.97 17.20 -25.17
C LEU A 650 -13.53 16.03 -25.99
N GLU A 651 -12.90 15.73 -27.13
CA GLU A 651 -13.28 14.58 -27.97
C GLU A 651 -13.24 13.27 -27.18
N LEU A 652 -12.20 13.06 -26.38
CA LEU A 652 -12.08 11.91 -25.49
C LEU A 652 -13.18 11.89 -24.43
N LEU A 653 -13.53 13.02 -23.81
CA LEU A 653 -14.58 13.08 -22.78
C LEU A 653 -15.98 12.81 -23.37
N ASP A 654 -16.25 13.28 -24.59
CA ASP A 654 -17.48 12.97 -25.33
C ASP A 654 -17.54 11.48 -25.67
N ALA A 655 -16.43 10.90 -26.12
CA ALA A 655 -16.29 9.46 -26.34
C ALA A 655 -16.50 8.66 -25.05
N LEU A 656 -15.88 9.06 -23.94
CA LEU A 656 -16.02 8.41 -22.64
C LEU A 656 -17.48 8.40 -22.19
N LYS A 657 -18.21 9.50 -22.39
CA LYS A 657 -19.63 9.59 -22.06
C LYS A 657 -20.52 8.69 -22.92
N SER A 658 -20.15 8.44 -24.18
CA SER A 658 -20.89 7.55 -25.08
C SER A 658 -20.45 6.07 -25.00
N SER A 659 -19.35 5.79 -24.30
CA SER A 659 -18.77 4.44 -24.18
C SER A 659 -19.56 3.51 -23.24
N ALA A 660 -19.22 2.21 -23.29
CA ALA A 660 -19.71 1.19 -22.37
C ALA A 660 -19.22 1.39 -20.91
N LEU A 661 -18.29 2.31 -20.67
CA LEU A 661 -17.84 2.66 -19.33
C LEU A 661 -18.88 3.51 -18.59
N PHE A 662 -19.78 4.20 -19.29
CA PHE A 662 -20.78 5.05 -18.63
C PHE A 662 -21.91 4.19 -18.02
N ARG A 663 -22.15 4.39 -16.72
CA ARG A 663 -23.16 3.67 -15.92
C ARG A 663 -24.35 4.60 -15.61
N PRO A 664 -25.50 4.48 -16.31
CA PRO A 664 -26.56 5.49 -16.26
C PRO A 664 -27.28 5.65 -14.91
N ASP A 665 -27.45 4.57 -14.14
CA ASP A 665 -28.16 4.57 -12.85
C ASP A 665 -27.44 5.37 -11.76
N GLN A 666 -26.10 5.39 -11.80
CA GLN A 666 -25.23 6.15 -10.89
C GLN A 666 -24.66 7.43 -11.54
N TYR A 667 -24.89 7.60 -12.85
CA TYR A 667 -24.35 8.69 -13.67
C TYR A 667 -22.82 8.87 -13.51
N SER A 668 -22.11 7.75 -13.49
CA SER A 668 -20.66 7.67 -13.27
C SER A 668 -20.03 6.66 -14.23
N TYR A 669 -18.77 6.31 -14.02
CA TYR A 669 -18.01 5.43 -14.90
C TYR A 669 -17.54 4.16 -14.17
N ILE A 670 -17.66 3.00 -14.82
CA ILE A 670 -17.04 1.74 -14.39
C ILE A 670 -15.60 1.65 -14.90
N LEU A 671 -14.79 0.77 -14.30
CA LEU A 671 -13.36 0.65 -14.64
C LEU A 671 -13.12 0.06 -16.03
N TYR A 672 -13.92 -0.93 -16.41
CA TYR A 672 -13.90 -1.62 -17.71
C TYR A 672 -15.32 -2.15 -17.99
N PRO A 673 -15.69 -2.39 -19.26
CA PRO A 673 -17.03 -2.84 -19.62
C PRO A 673 -17.43 -4.13 -18.90
N ASP A 674 -18.70 -4.20 -18.51
CA ASP A 674 -19.29 -5.44 -18.02
C ASP A 674 -19.29 -6.49 -19.14
N LYS A 675 -19.07 -7.75 -18.79
CA LYS A 675 -19.03 -8.87 -19.74
C LYS A 675 -19.93 -9.99 -19.26
N GLU A 676 -20.75 -10.49 -20.18
CA GLU A 676 -21.49 -11.73 -19.98
C GLU A 676 -20.51 -12.90 -19.86
N LEU A 677 -20.27 -13.35 -18.62
CA LEU A 677 -19.44 -14.52 -18.36
C LEU A 677 -20.24 -15.79 -18.69
N PRO A 678 -19.62 -16.81 -19.33
CA PRO A 678 -20.32 -18.05 -19.63
C PRO A 678 -20.93 -18.65 -18.36
N ARG A 679 -22.18 -19.15 -18.45
CA ARG A 679 -22.80 -19.89 -17.35
C ARG A 679 -22.02 -21.17 -17.06
N PHE A 680 -22.17 -21.71 -15.85
CA PHE A 680 -21.41 -22.89 -15.40
C PHE A 680 -21.52 -24.09 -16.36
N ASP A 681 -22.71 -24.33 -16.90
CA ASP A 681 -23.01 -25.39 -17.88
C ASP A 681 -22.31 -25.20 -19.23
N LEU A 682 -21.84 -23.98 -19.54
CA LEU A 682 -21.17 -23.65 -20.81
C LEU A 682 -19.64 -23.57 -20.68
N LYS A 683 -19.09 -23.41 -19.47
CA LYS A 683 -17.65 -23.10 -19.25
C LYS A 683 -16.68 -24.22 -19.64
N ASN A 684 -17.05 -25.47 -19.42
CA ASN A 684 -16.14 -26.61 -19.57
C ASN A 684 -16.72 -27.64 -20.53
N ASN A 685 -16.78 -27.33 -21.83
CA ASN A 685 -17.26 -28.27 -22.85
C ASN A 685 -16.22 -28.40 -23.95
N ILE A 686 -15.70 -29.62 -24.14
CA ILE A 686 -14.76 -29.94 -25.21
C ILE A 686 -15.56 -30.39 -26.44
N PRO A 687 -15.40 -29.73 -27.60
CA PRO A 687 -16.09 -30.15 -28.81
C PRO A 687 -15.77 -31.61 -29.17
N SER A 688 -16.78 -32.43 -29.43
CA SER A 688 -16.61 -33.86 -29.71
C SER A 688 -15.58 -34.16 -30.80
N LYS A 689 -15.55 -33.33 -31.86
CA LYS A 689 -14.56 -33.44 -32.94
C LYS A 689 -13.11 -33.33 -32.45
N LYS A 690 -12.81 -32.48 -31.45
CA LYS A 690 -11.46 -32.37 -30.88
C LYS A 690 -11.09 -33.61 -30.06
N VAL A 691 -12.06 -34.14 -29.30
CA VAL A 691 -11.86 -35.36 -28.51
C VAL A 691 -11.68 -36.57 -29.40
N GLU A 692 -12.41 -36.67 -30.51
CA GLU A 692 -12.31 -37.75 -31.50
C GLU A 692 -11.01 -37.70 -32.30
N ALA A 693 -10.43 -36.50 -32.49
CA ALA A 693 -9.16 -36.33 -33.18
C ALA A 693 -7.93 -36.68 -32.32
N SER A 694 -8.06 -36.66 -30.98
CA SER A 694 -6.97 -37.02 -30.07
C SER A 694 -6.98 -38.51 -29.73
N ALA A 695 -5.91 -39.19 -30.09
CA ALA A 695 -5.69 -40.59 -29.73
C ALA A 695 -5.56 -40.77 -28.21
N LEU A 696 -4.92 -39.82 -27.52
CA LEU A 696 -4.80 -39.82 -26.06
C LEU A 696 -6.18 -39.74 -25.40
N LEU A 697 -7.00 -38.74 -25.75
CA LEU A 697 -8.30 -38.55 -25.11
C LEU A 697 -9.25 -39.73 -25.38
N GLN A 698 -9.25 -40.27 -26.59
CA GLN A 698 -10.03 -41.48 -26.91
C GLN A 698 -9.57 -42.69 -26.07
N GLN A 699 -8.26 -42.87 -25.90
CA GLN A 699 -7.73 -43.98 -25.11
C GLN A 699 -8.06 -43.83 -23.62
N LEU A 700 -7.94 -42.63 -23.07
CA LEU A 700 -8.34 -42.33 -21.68
C LEU A 700 -9.82 -42.64 -21.42
N LEU A 701 -10.70 -42.24 -22.35
CA LEU A 701 -12.13 -42.54 -22.27
C LEU A 701 -12.41 -44.05 -22.33
N LYS A 702 -11.71 -44.78 -23.21
CA LYS A 702 -11.83 -46.23 -23.35
C LYS A 702 -11.39 -46.96 -22.08
N ASP A 703 -10.35 -46.47 -21.43
CA ASP A 703 -9.80 -47.03 -20.20
C ASP A 703 -10.56 -46.57 -18.93
N GLY A 704 -11.60 -45.73 -19.09
CA GLY A 704 -12.34 -45.15 -17.98
C GLY A 704 -11.51 -44.20 -17.10
N ASN A 705 -10.38 -43.71 -17.63
CA ASN A 705 -9.48 -42.80 -16.93
C ASN A 705 -10.02 -41.36 -17.01
N LYS A 706 -10.38 -40.82 -15.84
CA LYS A 706 -10.98 -39.48 -15.68
C LYS A 706 -9.99 -38.39 -15.32
N GLN A 707 -8.68 -38.68 -15.30
CA GLN A 707 -7.68 -37.71 -14.84
C GLN A 707 -7.65 -36.45 -15.72
N ILE A 708 -7.87 -36.58 -17.02
CA ILE A 708 -7.83 -35.45 -17.98
C ILE A 708 -9.21 -35.09 -18.52
N VAL A 709 -9.96 -36.10 -18.99
CA VAL A 709 -11.22 -35.92 -19.71
C VAL A 709 -12.31 -36.82 -19.13
N GLU A 710 -13.52 -36.29 -19.05
CA GLU A 710 -14.73 -37.01 -18.63
C GLU A 710 -15.80 -36.92 -19.71
N LYS A 711 -16.65 -37.95 -19.79
CA LYS A 711 -17.84 -37.96 -20.65
C LYS A 711 -19.09 -37.99 -19.78
N ASP A 712 -20.01 -37.05 -20.00
CA ASP A 712 -21.27 -37.00 -19.27
C ASP A 712 -22.29 -38.04 -19.78
N VAL A 713 -23.45 -38.11 -19.12
CA VAL A 713 -24.54 -39.03 -19.49
C VAL A 713 -25.23 -38.67 -20.81
N GLN A 714 -25.05 -37.45 -21.31
CA GLN A 714 -25.61 -36.97 -22.58
C GLN A 714 -24.62 -37.16 -23.74
N GLY A 715 -23.38 -37.56 -23.43
CA GLY A 715 -22.31 -37.81 -24.39
C GLY A 715 -21.39 -36.62 -24.66
N ASN A 716 -21.52 -35.52 -23.91
CA ASN A 716 -20.60 -34.38 -23.97
C ASN A 716 -19.30 -34.68 -23.22
N TYR A 717 -18.26 -33.93 -23.55
CA TYR A 717 -16.93 -34.11 -22.98
C TYR A 717 -16.50 -32.88 -22.19
N HIS A 718 -15.83 -33.12 -21.07
CA HIS A 718 -15.41 -32.09 -20.13
C HIS A 718 -13.97 -32.36 -19.70
N PHE A 719 -13.18 -31.32 -19.44
CA PHE A 719 -11.94 -31.51 -18.68
C PHE A 719 -12.28 -31.90 -17.24
N ASN A 720 -11.32 -32.55 -16.56
CA ASN A 720 -11.46 -32.85 -15.14
C ASN A 720 -11.75 -31.56 -14.34
N GLY A 721 -12.74 -31.62 -13.44
CA GLY A 721 -13.21 -30.47 -12.67
C GLY A 721 -12.21 -29.91 -11.66
N THR A 722 -11.07 -30.58 -11.43
CA THR A 722 -10.00 -30.10 -10.53
C THR A 722 -9.05 -29.12 -11.21
N PHE A 723 -9.11 -28.96 -12.54
CA PHE A 723 -8.21 -28.09 -13.28
C PHE A 723 -8.60 -26.62 -13.14
N ASN A 724 -7.62 -25.80 -12.76
CA ASN A 724 -7.79 -24.35 -12.63
C ASN A 724 -7.17 -23.59 -13.82
N ASN A 725 -6.18 -24.20 -14.49
CA ASN A 725 -5.45 -23.62 -15.62
C ASN A 725 -4.68 -24.72 -16.38
N ALA A 726 -3.92 -24.32 -17.41
CA ALA A 726 -3.10 -25.23 -18.22
C ALA A 726 -2.01 -25.96 -17.44
N LYS A 727 -1.44 -25.36 -16.38
CA LYS A 727 -0.43 -26.01 -15.55
C LYS A 727 -1.00 -27.22 -14.80
N SER A 728 -2.25 -27.14 -14.35
CA SER A 728 -2.96 -28.30 -13.79
C SER A 728 -3.09 -29.44 -14.81
N LEU A 729 -3.33 -29.11 -16.09
CA LEU A 729 -3.37 -30.09 -17.16
C LEU A 729 -1.98 -30.69 -17.43
N GLU A 730 -0.92 -29.87 -17.48
CA GLU A 730 0.46 -30.35 -17.66
C GLU A 730 0.91 -31.28 -16.52
N GLU A 731 0.59 -30.92 -15.28
CA GLU A 731 0.85 -31.75 -14.10
C GLU A 731 0.09 -33.07 -14.19
N ALA A 732 -1.20 -33.05 -14.55
CA ALA A 732 -2.00 -34.26 -14.72
C ALA A 732 -1.49 -35.14 -15.88
N LEU A 733 -1.06 -34.55 -16.99
CA LEU A 733 -0.42 -35.26 -18.10
C LEU A 733 0.90 -35.94 -17.66
N SER A 734 1.68 -35.28 -16.80
CA SER A 734 2.94 -35.84 -16.26
C SER A 734 2.75 -36.99 -15.28
N GLN A 735 1.55 -37.10 -14.68
CA GLN A 735 1.19 -38.17 -13.75
C GLN A 735 0.59 -39.41 -14.43
N LEU A 736 0.29 -39.34 -15.74
CA LEU A 736 -0.20 -40.50 -16.49
C LEU A 736 0.89 -41.59 -16.58
N PRO A 737 0.56 -42.88 -16.36
CA PRO A 737 1.53 -43.97 -16.45
C PRO A 737 2.28 -43.99 -17.77
N GLU A 738 3.61 -43.81 -17.72
CA GLU A 738 4.45 -43.66 -18.92
C GLU A 738 4.40 -44.90 -19.83
N GLU A 739 4.36 -46.09 -19.24
CA GLU A 739 4.28 -47.37 -19.98
C GLU A 739 2.99 -47.49 -20.81
N GLN A 740 1.88 -46.89 -20.37
CA GLN A 740 0.58 -47.01 -21.01
C GLN A 740 0.27 -45.82 -21.93
N TYR A 741 0.58 -44.60 -21.50
CA TYR A 741 0.15 -43.37 -22.19
C TYR A 741 1.31 -42.51 -22.71
N GLY A 742 2.57 -42.78 -22.37
CA GLY A 742 3.70 -41.88 -22.64
C GLY A 742 3.88 -41.52 -24.12
N ASN A 743 3.71 -42.48 -25.02
CA ASN A 743 3.76 -42.23 -26.48
C ASN A 743 2.57 -41.39 -26.98
N LEU A 744 1.39 -41.56 -26.38
CA LEU A 744 0.19 -40.79 -26.72
C LEU A 744 0.28 -39.36 -26.20
N VAL A 745 0.80 -39.18 -24.98
CA VAL A 745 1.07 -37.85 -24.41
C VAL A 745 2.06 -37.09 -25.28
N LYS A 746 3.19 -37.70 -25.69
CA LYS A 746 4.15 -37.04 -26.60
C LYS A 746 3.56 -36.65 -27.95
N LYS A 747 2.60 -37.42 -28.46
CA LYS A 747 1.97 -37.20 -29.76
C LYS A 747 0.93 -36.09 -29.74
N ASP A 748 0.10 -36.05 -28.69
CA ASP A 748 -1.07 -35.18 -28.60
C ASP A 748 -0.90 -34.08 -27.52
N ARG A 749 0.35 -33.71 -27.19
CA ARG A 749 0.64 -32.70 -26.15
C ARG A 749 0.21 -31.29 -26.57
N ASP A 750 0.45 -30.97 -27.84
CA ASP A 750 0.11 -29.69 -28.48
C ASP A 750 -1.27 -29.79 -29.16
#